data_AF-A0AAF3ES20-F1
#
_entry.id   AF-A0AAF3ES20-F1
#
_cell.length_a   1.000
_cell.length_b   1.000
_cell.length_c   1.000
_cell.angle_alpha   90.00
_cell.angle_beta   90.00
_cell.angle_gamma   90.00
#
_symmetry.space_group_name_H-M   'P 1'
#
loop_
_entity.id
_entity.type
_entity.pdbx_description
1 polymer ?
#
loop_
_entity_poly.entity_id
_entity_poly.type
_entity_poly.pdbx_seq_one_letter_code
_entity_poly.pdbx_strand_id
1 'polypeptide(L)'
;MYSSSISDSDDEQQEARNETANNHSNKAFRKVNKYNSSSARQRSVSEDEEEEVAPVEDDEPNHDESSSVERASTPEFFPDDDEPPAVERETSTSNRKRPLHEDEGGDQSPLKKPAGGIGERLMAKMGFKPGEGLGRDKQGIAEPIKLAMQKGRMGLGHQESKALQYDPTKQWDDSEEKKTVEETPVWMSLFSDDANGLVERQDEVNRVIKDKKQFLVAEKKLFIEDEVDVVDGQLLKKLLEAKTVFDSLNDRDLRNSRTRANPYETIGSGIFQNRAAMKSANMDGIFNFLFSKEDTNLLEEKCPLDVNKPGKNDKHRHQELFYFADVCAGPGGFSEYQLWRKNFYNAKGSDDFKLSKFLASSPLFFEPYYGTHDDGDVTKPANIDSFEDLVKRGTEGIGVDLMMADGGFCVDGQENIQEILSKRIYLCQLLVSLCIVREGGNFYCKLFDVFTRFSYELIFLMSLCYQDVCIHKPHTSRPANSERYIICKGLMKRFSDPIRDFLKAVNRKQQELVEKKSDKDVQQLLPHHFGNELTESERLFLIYITDNNNMIAKRQAHYLEKYRVFATNVGLVDMDQADLREKCMKYWRVPYDMQPHDSRRTGLNRVQQVHSPEQLMSKFAPKMFGSNDFSAKSFEFEKHWEEIFIKNAKPGQYVHEEYRCFWATEFKTNQSAPVKMKVLVATPDAVYYLDESSHWTTCDRFLYRVPGPSILLVELTEEMAKSNGKLSLPGKNNGSIIRIFDAAVLAGDDVSKLSYDDRMKCIVKYCKAATLVENVVHVAMPVQKPYNSRGRGRGQPQFTFERKSYTPLRLVPAKVFTLDRLNEHLPRELVLNNENIGVIEEDGKSYMVSGLFVIKFLQDRWSMQISRKMRQCYAFNMDTRISVFSDRFEHSGCLTTFWDTLVTAKRPHYRMFWNWRAKYGDTPYGPRWILNDEQNAAGPTLHEINKRMNELKQ
;
A
#
# COMPACT_ATOMS: atom_id res chain seq x y z
N MET A 1 -14.25 28.66 -29.74
CA MET A 1 -15.34 29.40 -30.38
C MET A 1 -15.67 28.73 -31.70
N TYR A 2 -16.83 28.08 -31.81
CA TYR A 2 -17.78 28.12 -32.93
C TYR A 2 -18.93 27.16 -32.61
N SER A 3 -20.13 27.42 -33.13
CA SER A 3 -21.36 26.77 -32.65
C SER A 3 -22.42 26.66 -33.75
N SER A 4 -22.95 25.45 -33.93
CA SER A 4 -24.26 25.16 -34.51
C SER A 4 -24.55 23.65 -34.37
N SER A 5 -25.77 23.13 -34.49
CA SER A 5 -27.06 23.45 -33.85
C SER A 5 -28.19 22.85 -34.70
N ILE A 6 -28.88 21.83 -34.16
CA ILE A 6 -30.29 21.46 -34.43
C ILE A 6 -30.64 20.95 -35.85
N SER A 7 -31.15 19.72 -35.92
CA SER A 7 -32.33 19.31 -36.69
C SER A 7 -32.84 17.97 -36.14
N ASP A 8 -34.14 17.87 -35.83
CA ASP A 8 -34.85 16.61 -35.54
C ASP A 8 -35.67 16.17 -36.77
N SER A 9 -36.58 15.20 -36.59
CA SER A 9 -37.60 14.66 -37.52
C SER A 9 -37.12 13.65 -38.60
N ASP A 10 -37.90 12.63 -38.97
CA ASP A 10 -38.99 11.87 -38.31
C ASP A 10 -39.25 10.58 -39.12
N ASP A 11 -40.25 9.77 -38.72
CA ASP A 11 -40.90 8.69 -39.50
C ASP A 11 -40.05 7.45 -39.90
N GLU A 12 -40.61 6.25 -40.10
CA GLU A 12 -41.74 5.51 -39.51
C GLU A 12 -41.63 4.06 -40.03
N GLN A 13 -42.03 3.03 -39.25
CA GLN A 13 -42.97 1.96 -39.67
C GLN A 13 -42.96 0.70 -38.77
N GLN A 14 -44.19 0.33 -38.36
CA GLN A 14 -44.72 -1.02 -38.11
C GLN A 14 -44.00 -1.90 -37.06
N GLU A 15 -44.54 -2.04 -35.85
CA GLU A 15 -45.77 -2.81 -35.49
C GLU A 15 -45.73 -4.32 -35.83
N ALA A 16 -45.55 -5.14 -34.79
CA ALA A 16 -46.10 -6.49 -34.71
C ALA A 16 -46.62 -6.76 -33.28
N ARG A 17 -47.94 -6.64 -33.10
CA ARG A 17 -48.70 -7.08 -31.91
C ARG A 17 -48.78 -8.63 -31.92
N ASN A 18 -49.05 -9.41 -30.87
CA ASN A 18 -49.36 -9.18 -29.44
C ASN A 18 -48.95 -10.48 -28.66
N GLU A 19 -49.43 -10.96 -27.50
CA GLU A 19 -50.56 -10.58 -26.62
C GLU A 19 -50.34 -10.96 -25.14
N THR A 20 -51.05 -10.25 -24.26
CA THR A 20 -51.44 -10.44 -22.84
C THR A 20 -51.09 -11.67 -21.95
N ALA A 21 -50.88 -11.32 -20.65
CA ALA A 21 -51.49 -11.89 -19.42
C ALA A 21 -50.86 -13.04 -18.59
N ASN A 22 -50.49 -12.68 -17.36
CA ASN A 22 -50.73 -13.32 -16.06
C ASN A 22 -51.18 -14.81 -16.00
N ASN A 23 -50.47 -15.61 -15.19
CA ASN A 23 -51.03 -16.01 -13.88
C ASN A 23 -50.03 -16.63 -12.88
N HIS A 24 -50.45 -16.78 -11.62
CA HIS A 24 -49.72 -17.44 -10.55
C HIS A 24 -49.53 -18.96 -10.79
N SER A 25 -48.52 -19.58 -10.15
CA SER A 25 -48.75 -20.42 -8.94
C SER A 25 -47.52 -21.21 -8.51
N ASN A 26 -47.63 -21.86 -7.34
CA ASN A 26 -46.59 -22.61 -6.64
C ASN A 26 -46.93 -24.12 -6.59
N LYS A 27 -45.92 -24.98 -6.36
CA LYS A 27 -45.97 -26.42 -5.94
C LYS A 27 -45.98 -27.57 -7.00
N ALA A 28 -44.76 -28.06 -7.29
CA ALA A 28 -44.18 -29.32 -6.77
C ALA A 28 -44.56 -30.74 -7.30
N PHE A 29 -43.59 -31.66 -7.08
CA PHE A 29 -43.62 -33.14 -7.15
C PHE A 29 -43.59 -33.81 -8.55
N ARG A 30 -43.09 -35.06 -8.75
CA ARG A 30 -42.75 -36.16 -7.80
C ARG A 30 -41.73 -37.20 -8.36
N LYS A 31 -40.81 -37.68 -7.49
CA LYS A 31 -40.22 -39.06 -7.33
C LYS A 31 -39.77 -39.94 -8.54
N VAL A 32 -38.74 -40.78 -8.29
CA VAL A 32 -38.82 -42.27 -8.28
C VAL A 32 -37.59 -42.91 -7.58
N ASN A 33 -37.83 -43.84 -6.63
CA ASN A 33 -37.11 -45.06 -6.16
C ASN A 33 -35.55 -45.23 -6.26
N LYS A 34 -34.84 -46.07 -5.47
CA LYS A 34 -35.11 -46.91 -4.26
C LYS A 34 -33.76 -47.45 -3.72
N TYR A 35 -33.57 -47.60 -2.40
CA TYR A 35 -33.52 -48.91 -1.70
C TYR A 35 -33.19 -48.81 -0.19
N ASN A 36 -33.54 -49.89 0.52
CA ASN A 36 -33.50 -50.23 1.96
C ASN A 36 -32.24 -49.80 2.76
N SER A 37 -32.24 -49.75 4.11
CA SER A 37 -33.06 -50.52 5.07
C SER A 37 -33.37 -49.82 6.42
N SER A 38 -34.33 -50.40 7.15
CA SER A 38 -34.70 -50.18 8.57
C SER A 38 -33.52 -50.42 9.54
N SER A 39 -33.54 -50.02 10.83
CA SER A 39 -34.65 -49.76 11.78
C SER A 39 -34.30 -48.61 12.74
N ALA A 40 -35.15 -47.60 12.97
CA ALA A 40 -36.40 -47.60 13.75
C ALA A 40 -36.24 -47.75 15.28
N ARG A 41 -36.27 -46.62 16.00
CA ARG A 41 -37.19 -46.39 17.14
C ARG A 41 -37.32 -44.89 17.43
N GLN A 42 -38.55 -44.42 17.56
CA GLN A 42 -38.89 -43.10 18.10
C GLN A 42 -38.97 -43.18 19.64
N ARG A 43 -38.67 -42.06 20.32
CA ARG A 43 -39.53 -41.52 21.37
C ARG A 43 -39.30 -40.02 21.50
N SER A 44 -40.33 -39.32 21.96
CA SER A 44 -40.47 -37.86 22.08
C SER A 44 -40.99 -37.53 23.49
N VAL A 45 -41.28 -36.24 23.72
CA VAL A 45 -42.14 -35.61 24.77
C VAL A 45 -41.36 -34.72 25.77
N SER A 46 -41.97 -33.54 26.03
CA SER A 46 -41.72 -32.45 27.02
C SER A 46 -40.31 -31.82 27.08
N GLU A 47 -40.12 -30.51 27.27
CA GLU A 47 -40.85 -29.46 28.04
C GLU A 47 -40.56 -29.50 29.56
N ASP A 48 -40.89 -28.38 30.23
CA ASP A 48 -40.59 -28.01 31.63
C ASP A 48 -39.12 -27.57 31.90
N GLU A 49 -38.80 -26.59 32.77
CA GLU A 49 -39.44 -25.28 33.05
C GLU A 49 -38.39 -24.30 33.67
N GLU A 50 -38.80 -23.18 34.27
CA GLU A 50 -37.93 -22.12 34.83
C GLU A 50 -37.46 -22.39 36.28
N GLU A 51 -36.34 -21.79 36.71
CA GLU A 51 -36.13 -21.41 38.13
C GLU A 51 -35.04 -20.33 38.32
N GLU A 52 -35.30 -19.34 39.18
CA GLU A 52 -34.33 -18.34 39.65
C GLU A 52 -33.77 -18.72 41.03
N VAL A 53 -32.47 -18.49 41.30
CA VAL A 53 -31.96 -18.39 42.68
C VAL A 53 -30.82 -17.37 42.80
N ALA A 54 -30.93 -16.50 43.81
CA ALA A 54 -29.88 -15.66 44.38
C ALA A 54 -30.28 -15.33 45.85
N PRO A 55 -29.45 -14.62 46.63
CA PRO A 55 -28.01 -14.78 46.89
C PRO A 55 -27.78 -15.28 48.34
N VAL A 56 -26.53 -15.26 48.84
CA VAL A 56 -26.20 -15.36 50.28
C VAL A 56 -25.05 -14.39 50.59
N GLU A 57 -25.10 -13.72 51.74
CA GLU A 57 -24.18 -12.65 52.18
C GLU A 57 -23.35 -13.08 53.42
N ASP A 58 -22.65 -12.11 54.04
CA ASP A 58 -21.99 -12.11 55.37
C ASP A 58 -20.72 -12.99 55.55
N ASP A 59 -19.68 -12.59 56.30
CA ASP A 59 -19.53 -11.54 57.35
C ASP A 59 -18.21 -10.72 57.20
N GLU A 60 -18.19 -9.47 57.69
CA GLU A 60 -16.99 -8.78 58.21
C GLU A 60 -16.96 -8.85 59.76
N PRO A 61 -15.85 -8.47 60.45
CA PRO A 61 -15.76 -7.07 60.91
C PRO A 61 -14.33 -6.46 61.03
N ASN A 62 -14.25 -5.12 60.90
CA ASN A 62 -13.56 -4.10 61.74
C ASN A 62 -12.41 -4.50 62.72
N HIS A 63 -11.43 -3.66 63.09
CA HIS A 63 -11.15 -2.20 63.02
C HIS A 63 -9.61 -2.01 62.73
N ASP A 64 -8.98 -0.84 62.53
CA ASP A 64 -9.03 0.38 63.34
C ASP A 64 -8.34 1.64 62.71
N GLU A 65 -8.45 2.76 63.43
CA GLU A 65 -7.88 4.12 63.29
C GLU A 65 -6.34 4.28 63.10
N SER A 66 -5.73 5.47 62.83
CA SER A 66 -6.13 6.77 62.25
C SER A 66 -4.89 7.72 62.08
N SER A 67 -5.08 8.91 61.48
CA SER A 67 -4.20 10.11 61.53
C SER A 67 -2.81 10.06 60.81
N SER A 68 -2.06 11.17 60.62
CA SER A 68 -2.24 12.46 59.90
C SER A 68 -0.93 13.31 60.10
N VAL A 69 -0.90 14.61 59.73
CA VAL A 69 0.27 15.55 59.83
C VAL A 69 1.34 15.28 58.74
N GLU A 70 1.54 16.13 57.71
CA GLU A 70 2.26 17.43 57.66
C GLU A 70 3.78 17.33 58.03
N ARG A 71 4.72 18.14 57.48
CA ARG A 71 4.65 19.40 56.71
C ARG A 71 5.86 19.52 55.74
N ALA A 72 5.84 20.50 54.83
CA ALA A 72 6.93 20.80 53.89
C ALA A 72 8.11 21.59 54.52
N SER A 73 9.28 21.64 53.86
CA SER A 73 10.00 22.89 53.45
C SER A 73 11.38 22.67 52.79
N THR A 74 11.71 23.51 51.82
CA THR A 74 13.06 23.90 51.32
C THR A 74 13.76 24.86 52.33
N PRO A 75 15.05 25.28 52.23
CA PRO A 75 15.88 25.43 51.01
C PRO A 75 17.41 25.13 51.12
N GLU A 76 18.12 25.59 50.08
CA GLU A 76 19.57 25.77 49.78
C GLU A 76 20.45 26.31 50.94
N PHE A 77 21.80 26.18 50.96
CA PHE A 77 22.73 27.08 50.24
C PHE A 77 24.23 26.61 50.21
N PHE A 78 24.83 26.45 49.00
CA PHE A 78 26.17 26.94 48.49
C PHE A 78 27.52 26.78 49.28
N PRO A 79 28.73 27.10 48.73
CA PRO A 79 29.21 27.35 47.33
C PRO A 79 30.58 26.67 46.95
N ASP A 80 31.24 27.18 45.89
CA ASP A 80 32.68 27.17 45.51
C ASP A 80 33.32 25.89 44.84
N ASP A 81 34.18 25.98 43.79
CA ASP A 81 34.25 26.90 42.63
C ASP A 81 35.19 26.37 41.49
N ASP A 82 35.11 26.98 40.30
CA ASP A 82 36.08 27.05 39.16
C ASP A 82 36.56 25.82 38.30
N GLU A 83 36.51 26.02 36.96
CA GLU A 83 37.30 25.38 35.86
C GLU A 83 38.59 26.25 35.58
N PRO A 84 39.51 26.07 34.56
CA PRO A 84 39.48 25.28 33.32
C PRO A 84 40.81 24.49 32.95
N PRO A 85 41.53 24.65 31.81
CA PRO A 85 41.43 23.68 30.71
C PRO A 85 42.75 23.06 30.14
N ALA A 86 42.55 21.97 29.39
CA ALA A 86 43.23 21.46 28.17
C ALA A 86 44.73 21.73 27.80
N VAL A 87 45.31 20.67 27.19
CA VAL A 87 46.46 20.56 26.25
C VAL A 87 47.90 20.39 26.81
N GLU A 88 48.65 19.51 26.11
CA GLU A 88 50.11 19.47 25.87
C GLU A 88 51.08 18.55 26.69
N ARG A 89 51.51 17.49 25.98
CA ARG A 89 52.84 16.83 25.84
C ARG A 89 53.89 16.76 26.99
N GLU A 90 54.37 15.52 27.14
CA GLU A 90 55.79 15.06 27.09
C GLU A 90 56.64 14.76 28.36
N THR A 91 57.28 13.57 28.29
CA THR A 91 58.56 13.13 28.90
C THR A 91 58.72 12.83 30.41
N SER A 92 58.79 11.54 30.74
CA SER A 92 59.94 10.87 31.40
C SER A 92 59.72 9.34 31.38
N THR A 93 60.49 8.55 30.62
CA THR A 93 61.78 7.91 30.99
C THR A 93 61.74 7.08 32.30
N SER A 94 62.22 5.83 32.37
CA SER A 94 63.20 5.17 31.48
C SER A 94 63.09 3.62 31.36
N ASN A 95 63.59 3.10 30.24
CA ASN A 95 64.33 1.85 30.06
C ASN A 95 63.78 0.50 30.61
N ARG A 96 63.27 -0.33 29.68
CA ARG A 96 63.92 -1.64 29.39
C ARG A 96 63.86 -1.95 27.89
N LYS A 97 64.97 -2.44 27.33
CA LYS A 97 65.22 -2.48 25.87
C LYS A 97 64.50 -3.63 25.17
N ARG A 98 64.00 -3.36 23.96
CA ARG A 98 64.02 -4.30 22.82
C ARG A 98 65.03 -3.78 21.79
N PRO A 99 65.80 -4.63 21.09
CA PRO A 99 66.46 -4.23 19.85
C PRO A 99 65.42 -4.03 18.73
N LEU A 100 65.65 -3.06 17.85
CA LEU A 100 65.04 -3.04 16.51
C LEU A 100 65.94 -3.83 15.55
N HIS A 101 65.39 -4.23 14.40
CA HIS A 101 65.90 -3.71 13.14
C HIS A 101 64.80 -3.73 12.05
N GLU A 102 64.96 -2.85 11.08
CA GLU A 102 64.06 -2.65 9.93
C GLU A 102 64.48 -3.52 8.72
N ASP A 103 63.65 -3.53 7.67
CA ASP A 103 63.88 -4.29 6.44
C ASP A 103 65.08 -3.80 5.61
N GLU A 104 65.85 -4.74 5.08
CA GLU A 104 66.46 -4.62 3.75
C GLU A 104 66.05 -5.84 2.92
N GLY A 105 65.69 -5.62 1.64
CA GLY A 105 65.14 -6.66 0.78
C GLY A 105 66.19 -7.64 0.25
N GLY A 106 65.87 -8.94 0.28
CA GLY A 106 66.73 -10.00 -0.25
C GLY A 106 65.93 -11.24 -0.67
N ASP A 107 66.36 -11.89 -1.74
CA ASP A 107 65.67 -13.00 -2.41
C ASP A 107 66.02 -14.39 -1.81
N GLN A 108 65.17 -15.38 -2.11
CA GLN A 108 65.34 -16.83 -1.95
C GLN A 108 65.37 -17.47 -0.55
N SER A 109 64.78 -18.68 -0.49
CA SER A 109 64.73 -19.61 0.65
C SER A 109 66.09 -20.32 0.89
N PRO A 110 66.42 -20.88 2.09
CA PRO A 110 65.76 -22.13 2.53
C PRO A 110 65.66 -22.45 4.05
N LEU A 111 64.67 -23.29 4.39
CA LEU A 111 64.64 -24.36 5.41
C LEU A 111 65.46 -24.25 6.73
N LYS A 112 64.76 -24.30 7.87
CA LYS A 112 65.26 -24.90 9.13
C LYS A 112 64.24 -25.87 9.75
N LYS A 113 64.74 -26.92 10.40
CA LYS A 113 63.95 -28.03 10.96
C LYS A 113 63.42 -27.70 12.38
N PRO A 114 62.23 -28.21 12.78
CA PRO A 114 61.79 -28.15 14.18
C PRO A 114 62.62 -29.10 15.07
N ALA A 115 62.64 -28.83 16.38
CA ALA A 115 63.41 -29.60 17.37
C ALA A 115 62.62 -30.79 17.92
N GLY A 116 63.29 -31.95 18.06
CA GLY A 116 62.65 -33.22 18.36
C GLY A 116 62.20 -33.40 19.81
N GLY A 117 60.93 -33.75 20.01
CA GLY A 117 60.31 -33.97 21.31
C GLY A 117 60.47 -35.40 21.85
N ILE A 118 60.07 -35.61 23.11
CA ILE A 118 60.15 -36.92 23.80
C ILE A 118 59.39 -38.02 23.03
N GLY A 119 58.23 -37.68 22.45
CA GLY A 119 57.43 -38.61 21.65
C GLY A 119 58.15 -39.13 20.40
N GLU A 120 58.95 -38.30 19.72
CA GLU A 120 59.71 -38.69 18.53
C GLU A 120 60.79 -39.73 18.88
N ARG A 121 61.49 -39.54 20.01
CA ARG A 121 62.44 -40.53 20.54
C ARG A 121 61.78 -41.83 20.97
N LEU A 122 60.50 -41.80 21.39
CA LEU A 122 59.73 -43.00 21.69
C LEU A 122 59.30 -43.74 20.42
N MET A 123 58.79 -43.01 19.41
CA MET A 123 58.40 -43.57 18.12
C MET A 123 59.60 -44.21 17.40
N ALA A 124 60.77 -43.56 17.39
CA ALA A 124 61.99 -44.12 16.82
C ALA A 124 62.41 -45.45 17.49
N LYS A 125 62.25 -45.58 18.82
CA LYS A 125 62.47 -46.85 19.54
C LYS A 125 61.46 -47.94 19.18
N MET A 126 60.26 -47.57 18.74
CA MET A 126 59.19 -48.48 18.29
C MET A 126 59.27 -48.79 16.77
N GLY A 127 60.37 -48.44 16.11
CA GLY A 127 60.62 -48.77 14.70
C GLY A 127 60.07 -47.76 13.69
N PHE A 128 59.51 -46.63 14.13
CA PHE A 128 59.01 -45.58 13.24
C PHE A 128 60.11 -45.00 12.33
N LYS A 129 59.78 -44.80 11.06
CA LYS A 129 60.59 -44.03 10.11
C LYS A 129 59.73 -42.93 9.49
N PRO A 130 60.27 -41.73 9.22
CA PRO A 130 59.54 -40.68 8.52
C PRO A 130 59.00 -41.17 7.18
N GLY A 131 57.68 -41.07 6.97
CA GLY A 131 57.00 -41.53 5.76
C GLY A 131 56.56 -42.99 5.75
N GLU A 132 56.82 -43.78 6.80
CA GLU A 132 56.34 -45.16 6.93
C GLU A 132 55.30 -45.32 8.05
N GLY A 133 54.42 -46.31 7.92
CA GLY A 133 53.37 -46.59 8.90
C GLY A 133 53.91 -47.06 10.26
N LEU A 134 53.23 -46.68 11.34
CA LEU A 134 53.67 -47.01 12.70
C LEU A 134 53.51 -48.52 13.00
N GLY A 135 54.58 -49.17 13.45
CA GLY A 135 54.60 -50.57 13.89
C GLY A 135 55.73 -51.39 13.24
N ARG A 136 56.04 -52.55 13.82
CA ARG A 136 57.15 -53.42 13.40
C ARG A 136 57.11 -53.76 11.90
N ASP A 137 55.92 -54.00 11.39
CA ASP A 137 55.65 -54.46 10.02
C ASP A 137 55.07 -53.33 9.14
N LYS A 138 55.26 -52.06 9.55
CA LYS A 138 54.83 -50.82 8.88
C LYS A 138 53.32 -50.64 8.64
N GLN A 139 52.50 -51.44 9.30
CA GLN A 139 51.04 -51.55 9.08
C GLN A 139 50.17 -50.38 9.61
N GLY A 140 50.75 -49.39 10.29
CA GLY A 140 50.02 -48.20 10.73
C GLY A 140 49.70 -47.24 9.57
N ILE A 141 48.72 -46.35 9.76
CA ILE A 141 48.39 -45.33 8.75
C ILE A 141 49.54 -44.31 8.67
N ALA A 142 50.14 -44.16 7.49
CA ALA A 142 51.25 -43.24 7.24
C ALA A 142 50.78 -41.82 6.86
N GLU A 143 49.59 -41.70 6.25
CA GLU A 143 48.95 -40.39 5.98
C GLU A 143 48.25 -39.83 7.23
N PRO A 144 48.19 -38.50 7.40
CA PRO A 144 47.32 -37.89 8.41
C PRO A 144 45.86 -38.32 8.19
N ILE A 145 45.19 -38.76 9.26
CA ILE A 145 43.78 -39.14 9.21
C ILE A 145 42.96 -37.92 8.76
N LYS A 146 42.39 -38.00 7.56
CA LYS A 146 41.58 -36.93 6.97
C LYS A 146 40.41 -36.61 7.91
N LEU A 147 40.37 -35.36 8.40
CA LEU A 147 39.31 -34.88 9.29
C LEU A 147 37.99 -34.73 8.53
N ALA A 148 37.25 -35.83 8.42
CA ALA A 148 35.88 -35.87 7.93
C ALA A 148 34.95 -35.14 8.92
N MET A 149 34.89 -33.81 8.81
CA MET A 149 34.00 -32.98 9.64
C MET A 149 32.54 -33.36 9.38
N GLN A 150 31.85 -33.78 10.43
CA GLN A 150 30.48 -34.29 10.37
C GLN A 150 29.53 -33.23 9.81
N LYS A 151 28.96 -33.44 8.61
CA LYS A 151 27.94 -32.57 8.02
C LYS A 151 26.61 -32.68 8.78
N GLY A 152 26.51 -31.96 9.90
CA GLY A 152 25.29 -31.88 10.71
C GLY A 152 25.02 -33.14 11.53
N ARG A 153 23.75 -33.57 11.60
CA ARG A 153 23.30 -34.72 12.41
C ARG A 153 23.40 -36.08 11.70
N MET A 154 24.09 -36.18 10.56
CA MET A 154 24.22 -37.45 9.84
C MET A 154 25.09 -38.45 10.62
N GLY A 155 24.69 -39.72 10.62
CA GLY A 155 25.43 -40.80 11.29
C GLY A 155 26.75 -41.14 10.59
N LEU A 156 27.73 -41.62 11.38
CA LEU A 156 28.97 -42.16 10.85
C LEU A 156 28.67 -43.38 9.96
N GLY A 157 29.20 -43.38 8.73
CA GLY A 157 29.02 -44.48 7.77
C GLY A 157 27.91 -44.31 6.72
N HIS A 158 27.22 -43.15 6.66
CA HIS A 158 26.35 -42.86 5.51
C HIS A 158 27.16 -42.75 4.22
N GLN A 159 26.73 -43.43 3.15
CA GLN A 159 27.44 -43.39 1.86
C GLN A 159 27.35 -41.99 1.23
N GLU A 160 28.47 -41.52 0.66
CA GLU A 160 28.59 -40.21 -0.01
C GLU A 160 28.10 -40.27 -1.46
N SER A 161 26.78 -40.32 -1.67
CA SER A 161 26.20 -40.23 -3.01
C SER A 161 26.31 -38.79 -3.56
N LYS A 162 27.21 -38.57 -4.53
CA LYS A 162 27.34 -37.37 -5.37
C LYS A 162 27.62 -36.00 -4.69
N ALA A 163 27.84 -35.93 -3.38
CA ALA A 163 28.12 -34.66 -2.72
C ALA A 163 29.45 -34.04 -3.19
N LEU A 164 29.42 -32.74 -3.54
CA LEU A 164 30.64 -31.96 -3.84
C LEU A 164 31.62 -32.02 -2.66
N GLN A 165 32.84 -32.49 -2.93
CA GLN A 165 33.91 -32.64 -1.93
C GLN A 165 34.36 -31.28 -1.40
N TYR A 166 34.57 -31.21 -0.08
CA TYR A 166 35.08 -30.03 0.59
C TYR A 166 36.54 -29.79 0.22
N ASP A 167 36.84 -28.56 -0.21
CA ASP A 167 38.15 -28.15 -0.69
C ASP A 167 38.47 -26.73 -0.21
N PRO A 168 39.25 -26.58 0.87
CA PRO A 168 39.61 -25.27 1.41
C PRO A 168 40.72 -24.57 0.60
N THR A 169 41.31 -25.25 -0.40
CA THR A 169 42.39 -24.67 -1.21
C THR A 169 41.88 -23.84 -2.38
N LYS A 170 40.64 -24.10 -2.83
CA LYS A 170 39.98 -23.28 -3.84
C LYS A 170 39.73 -21.86 -3.34
N GLN A 171 40.30 -20.91 -4.07
CA GLN A 171 39.96 -19.49 -3.99
C GLN A 171 39.00 -19.12 -5.13
N TRP A 172 38.42 -17.93 -5.04
CA TRP A 172 37.66 -17.32 -6.13
C TRP A 172 38.38 -16.03 -6.55
N ASP A 173 38.40 -15.74 -7.85
CA ASP A 173 38.95 -14.49 -8.37
C ASP A 173 37.82 -13.46 -8.52
N ASP A 174 37.77 -12.50 -7.59
CA ASP A 174 36.80 -11.40 -7.64
C ASP A 174 37.14 -10.35 -8.71
N SER A 175 38.30 -10.42 -9.39
CA SER A 175 38.70 -9.40 -10.39
C SER A 175 37.91 -9.46 -11.70
N GLU A 176 37.29 -10.62 -12.01
CA GLU A 176 36.32 -10.74 -13.10
C GLU A 176 34.95 -10.10 -12.75
N GLU A 177 34.65 -9.87 -11.47
CA GLU A 177 33.33 -9.44 -11.01
C GLU A 177 33.22 -7.92 -10.85
N LYS A 178 32.58 -7.26 -11.83
CA LYS A 178 32.27 -5.82 -11.73
C LYS A 178 31.10 -5.55 -10.77
N LYS A 179 31.40 -5.48 -9.47
CA LYS A 179 30.46 -5.05 -8.40
C LYS A 179 30.18 -3.54 -8.52
N THR A 180 28.93 -3.13 -8.73
CA THR A 180 28.52 -1.70 -8.82
C THR A 180 27.37 -1.36 -7.88
N VAL A 181 27.17 -0.05 -7.65
CA VAL A 181 26.02 0.51 -6.90
C VAL A 181 24.99 1.06 -7.87
N GLU A 182 25.46 1.81 -8.87
CA GLU A 182 24.65 2.30 -9.98
C GLU A 182 24.46 1.19 -11.03
N GLU A 183 23.29 1.21 -11.69
CA GLU A 183 22.92 0.30 -12.76
C GLU A 183 22.45 1.13 -13.96
N THR A 184 22.93 0.82 -15.17
CA THR A 184 22.56 1.54 -16.39
C THR A 184 21.55 0.71 -17.18
N PRO A 185 20.23 0.99 -17.10
CA PRO A 185 19.25 0.31 -17.91
C PRO A 185 19.39 0.71 -19.39
N VAL A 186 19.34 -0.27 -20.29
CA VAL A 186 19.40 -0.04 -21.74
C VAL A 186 17.99 -0.11 -22.30
N TRP A 187 17.45 1.03 -22.73
CA TRP A 187 16.16 1.09 -23.42
C TRP A 187 16.27 0.60 -24.86
N MET A 188 15.18 0.01 -25.36
CA MET A 188 15.05 -0.53 -26.71
C MET A 188 14.57 0.56 -27.67
N SER A 189 15.39 0.88 -28.68
CA SER A 189 15.10 1.91 -29.69
C SER A 189 14.73 1.27 -31.03
N LEU A 190 13.43 1.02 -31.26
CA LEU A 190 12.92 0.42 -32.50
C LEU A 190 12.39 1.43 -33.54
N PHE A 191 12.01 2.62 -33.09
CA PHE A 191 11.40 3.69 -33.88
C PHE A 191 11.94 5.04 -33.38
N SER A 192 11.90 6.08 -34.21
CA SER A 192 12.18 7.45 -33.77
C SER A 192 11.03 8.04 -32.93
N ASP A 193 11.35 8.99 -32.03
CA ASP A 193 10.38 9.79 -31.27
C ASP A 193 9.62 10.83 -32.13
N ASP A 194 9.86 10.87 -33.45
CA ASP A 194 9.29 11.86 -34.35
C ASP A 194 7.97 11.38 -35.00
N ALA A 195 7.36 12.26 -35.82
CA ALA A 195 6.11 11.94 -36.49
C ALA A 195 6.23 10.76 -37.48
N ASN A 196 7.42 10.48 -38.02
CA ASN A 196 7.67 9.37 -38.94
C ASN A 196 7.71 8.04 -38.18
N GLY A 197 8.44 7.95 -37.05
CA GLY A 197 8.48 6.76 -36.20
C GLY A 197 7.11 6.37 -35.64
N LEU A 198 6.22 7.35 -35.40
CA LEU A 198 4.81 7.11 -35.04
C LEU A 198 3.93 6.60 -36.19
N VAL A 199 4.34 6.77 -37.45
CA VAL A 199 3.70 6.15 -38.63
C VAL A 199 4.27 4.76 -38.87
N GLU A 200 5.60 4.58 -38.81
CA GLU A 200 6.25 3.27 -38.90
C GLU A 200 5.73 2.29 -37.83
N ARG A 201 5.61 2.75 -36.58
CA ARG A 201 4.99 1.99 -35.48
C ARG A 201 3.51 1.68 -35.75
N GLN A 202 2.77 2.56 -36.43
CA GLN A 202 1.38 2.29 -36.82
C GLN A 202 1.30 1.18 -37.88
N ASP A 203 2.14 1.24 -38.89
CA ASP A 203 2.11 0.30 -40.01
C ASP A 203 2.63 -1.08 -39.57
N GLU A 204 3.56 -1.14 -38.63
CA GLU A 204 3.97 -2.39 -37.98
C GLU A 204 2.84 -3.00 -37.14
N VAL A 205 2.12 -2.21 -36.34
CA VAL A 205 0.90 -2.65 -35.63
C VAL A 205 -0.17 -3.14 -36.62
N ASN A 206 -0.35 -2.46 -37.77
CA ASN A 206 -1.27 -2.87 -38.82
C ASN A 206 -0.84 -4.18 -39.49
N ARG A 207 0.48 -4.40 -39.68
CA ARG A 207 1.06 -5.63 -40.24
C ARG A 207 0.82 -6.82 -39.31
N VAL A 208 1.17 -6.67 -38.04
CA VAL A 208 1.01 -7.67 -36.96
C VAL A 208 -0.44 -8.12 -36.79
N ILE A 209 -1.40 -7.20 -36.89
CA ILE A 209 -2.81 -7.46 -36.52
C ILE A 209 -3.68 -7.78 -37.76
N LYS A 210 -3.05 -7.86 -38.94
CA LYS A 210 -3.70 -8.09 -40.25
C LYS A 210 -4.55 -9.37 -40.30
N ASP A 211 -4.20 -10.40 -39.53
CA ASP A 211 -5.11 -11.51 -39.21
C ASP A 211 -5.10 -11.82 -37.70
N LYS A 212 -6.19 -11.44 -37.03
CA LYS A 212 -6.41 -11.63 -35.58
C LYS A 212 -6.49 -13.10 -35.12
N LYS A 213 -6.29 -14.09 -36.01
CA LYS A 213 -6.33 -15.54 -35.70
C LYS A 213 -5.07 -16.31 -36.08
N GLN A 214 -4.06 -15.67 -36.68
CA GLN A 214 -2.82 -16.33 -37.10
C GLN A 214 -1.79 -16.47 -35.96
N PHE A 215 -2.17 -17.07 -34.82
CA PHE A 215 -1.22 -17.60 -33.84
C PHE A 215 -1.05 -19.12 -34.04
N LEU A 216 0.16 -19.65 -33.86
CA LEU A 216 0.45 -21.06 -34.12
C LEU A 216 0.08 -21.94 -32.92
N VAL A 217 -0.91 -22.81 -33.10
CA VAL A 217 -1.24 -23.90 -32.17
C VAL A 217 -0.60 -25.20 -32.66
N ALA A 218 0.39 -25.70 -31.92
CA ALA A 218 1.17 -26.90 -32.22
C ALA A 218 1.29 -27.80 -30.97
N GLU A 219 1.98 -28.94 -31.08
CA GLU A 219 2.17 -29.85 -29.94
C GLU A 219 2.98 -29.18 -28.80
N LYS A 220 2.81 -29.64 -27.56
CA LYS A 220 3.53 -29.13 -26.39
C LYS A 220 5.02 -29.49 -26.41
N LYS A 221 5.85 -28.52 -26.79
CA LYS A 221 7.29 -28.49 -26.47
C LYS A 221 7.48 -28.27 -24.97
N LEU A 222 8.34 -29.09 -24.34
CA LEU A 222 8.68 -29.07 -22.91
C LEU A 222 10.20 -29.24 -22.70
N PHE A 223 10.99 -28.70 -23.61
CA PHE A 223 12.46 -28.69 -23.61
C PHE A 223 12.94 -27.35 -24.19
N ILE A 224 14.17 -26.94 -23.86
CA ILE A 224 14.69 -25.57 -24.08
C ILE A 224 16.06 -25.56 -24.80
N GLU A 225 16.68 -26.73 -24.93
CA GLU A 225 18.06 -26.94 -25.40
C GLU A 225 18.32 -26.50 -26.86
N ASP A 226 17.27 -26.28 -27.64
CA ASP A 226 17.26 -25.88 -29.05
C ASP A 226 16.68 -24.47 -29.28
N GLU A 227 16.27 -23.74 -28.23
CA GLU A 227 15.76 -22.35 -28.33
C GLU A 227 16.92 -21.36 -28.50
N VAL A 228 17.59 -21.42 -29.66
CA VAL A 228 18.81 -20.66 -29.99
C VAL A 228 18.58 -19.44 -30.89
N ASP A 229 17.32 -19.11 -31.21
CA ASP A 229 16.94 -17.95 -32.04
C ASP A 229 17.50 -16.61 -31.51
N VAL A 230 17.55 -16.46 -30.18
CA VAL A 230 17.86 -15.20 -29.49
C VAL A 230 18.91 -15.37 -28.37
N VAL A 231 19.79 -16.36 -28.49
CA VAL A 231 20.91 -16.62 -27.57
C VAL A 231 21.99 -17.45 -28.26
N ASP A 232 23.27 -17.22 -27.93
CA ASP A 232 24.35 -18.07 -28.44
C ASP A 232 24.18 -19.51 -27.93
N GLY A 233 24.15 -20.49 -28.84
CA GLY A 233 23.88 -21.88 -28.50
C GLY A 233 24.97 -22.56 -27.64
N GLN A 234 26.22 -22.10 -27.70
CA GLN A 234 27.28 -22.62 -26.82
C GLN A 234 27.11 -22.08 -25.39
N LEU A 235 26.73 -20.81 -25.27
CA LEU A 235 26.41 -20.14 -24.02
C LEU A 235 25.13 -20.71 -23.37
N LEU A 236 24.08 -20.95 -24.15
CA LEU A 236 22.85 -21.61 -23.67
C LEU A 236 23.18 -22.99 -23.10
N LYS A 237 23.93 -23.81 -23.84
CA LYS A 237 24.39 -25.12 -23.37
C LYS A 237 25.21 -24.99 -22.08
N LYS A 238 26.19 -24.09 -22.02
CA LYS A 238 27.01 -23.84 -20.82
C LYS A 238 26.15 -23.39 -19.62
N LEU A 239 25.11 -22.59 -19.85
CA LEU A 239 24.18 -22.15 -18.81
C LEU A 239 23.35 -23.33 -18.28
N LEU A 240 22.79 -24.17 -19.15
CA LEU A 240 22.01 -25.34 -18.75
C LEU A 240 22.88 -26.37 -18.01
N GLU A 241 24.09 -26.64 -18.49
CA GLU A 241 25.08 -27.46 -17.78
C GLU A 241 25.39 -26.88 -16.39
N ALA A 242 25.63 -25.57 -16.29
CA ALA A 242 25.84 -24.89 -15.01
C ALA A 242 24.62 -24.94 -14.06
N LYS A 243 23.38 -24.94 -14.59
CA LYS A 243 22.16 -25.16 -13.79
C LYS A 243 22.08 -26.59 -13.23
N THR A 244 22.46 -27.63 -13.99
CA THR A 244 22.45 -29.03 -13.50
C THR A 244 23.48 -29.33 -12.40
N VAL A 245 24.47 -28.45 -12.17
CA VAL A 245 25.40 -28.59 -11.03
C VAL A 245 24.67 -28.57 -9.69
N PHE A 246 23.53 -27.87 -9.60
CA PHE A 246 22.78 -27.71 -8.35
C PHE A 246 22.03 -28.98 -7.93
N ASP A 247 21.77 -29.90 -8.86
CA ASP A 247 21.23 -31.26 -8.59
C ASP A 247 22.18 -32.10 -7.71
N SER A 248 23.46 -31.71 -7.61
CA SER A 248 24.48 -32.34 -6.75
C SER A 248 24.63 -31.68 -5.37
N LEU A 249 23.96 -30.55 -5.13
CA LEU A 249 24.01 -29.78 -3.89
C LEU A 249 22.70 -29.93 -3.09
N ASN A 250 22.82 -30.15 -1.79
CA ASN A 250 21.65 -30.04 -0.91
C ASN A 250 21.28 -28.55 -0.72
N ASP A 251 19.98 -28.27 -0.57
CA ASP A 251 19.44 -26.91 -0.45
C ASP A 251 20.11 -26.06 0.63
N ARG A 252 20.66 -26.68 1.69
CA ARG A 252 21.26 -25.97 2.82
C ARG A 252 22.64 -25.45 2.42
N ASP A 253 23.49 -26.32 1.88
CA ASP A 253 24.82 -25.95 1.41
C ASP A 253 24.71 -24.96 0.23
N LEU A 254 23.74 -25.13 -0.67
CA LEU A 254 23.38 -24.15 -1.71
C LEU A 254 22.91 -22.81 -1.13
N ARG A 255 21.97 -22.80 -0.17
CA ARG A 255 21.50 -21.55 0.46
C ARG A 255 22.64 -20.81 1.15
N ASN A 256 23.58 -21.55 1.76
CA ASN A 256 24.73 -21.02 2.49
C ASN A 256 25.89 -20.56 1.58
N SER A 257 26.15 -21.20 0.44
CA SER A 257 27.15 -20.72 -0.53
C SER A 257 26.65 -19.45 -1.19
N ARG A 258 25.43 -19.47 -1.75
CA ARG A 258 24.75 -18.32 -2.36
C ARG A 258 24.70 -17.09 -1.46
N THR A 259 24.40 -17.24 -0.16
CA THR A 259 24.35 -16.10 0.78
C THR A 259 25.74 -15.52 1.10
N ARG A 260 26.82 -16.31 1.01
CA ARG A 260 28.20 -15.81 1.15
C ARG A 260 28.78 -15.26 -0.16
N ALA A 261 28.28 -15.73 -1.30
CA ALA A 261 28.82 -15.46 -2.64
C ALA A 261 28.12 -14.33 -3.41
N ASN A 262 26.91 -13.93 -3.00
CA ASN A 262 26.18 -12.82 -3.61
C ASN A 262 26.53 -11.50 -2.88
N PRO A 263 27.23 -10.54 -3.51
CA PRO A 263 27.61 -9.28 -2.85
C PRO A 263 26.41 -8.42 -2.44
N TYR A 264 25.21 -8.66 -2.99
CA TYR A 264 23.99 -7.90 -2.70
C TYR A 264 23.04 -8.56 -1.68
N GLU A 265 23.38 -9.73 -1.10
CA GLU A 265 22.43 -10.49 -0.25
C GLU A 265 22.06 -9.77 1.07
N THR A 266 22.99 -9.02 1.64
CA THR A 266 22.88 -8.25 2.90
C THR A 266 21.89 -7.09 2.86
N ILE A 267 21.47 -6.66 1.67
CA ILE A 267 20.35 -5.73 1.49
C ILE A 267 19.07 -6.34 2.07
N GLY A 268 18.89 -7.66 1.95
CA GLY A 268 17.77 -8.38 2.53
C GLY A 268 16.43 -7.78 2.09
N SER A 269 15.57 -7.47 3.06
CA SER A 269 14.31 -6.75 2.87
C SER A 269 14.40 -5.25 3.22
N GLY A 270 15.58 -4.73 3.54
CA GLY A 270 15.74 -3.38 4.09
C GLY A 270 14.86 -3.20 5.33
N ILE A 271 14.01 -2.17 5.30
CA ILE A 271 12.99 -1.91 6.34
C ILE A 271 11.67 -2.67 6.13
N PHE A 272 11.43 -3.24 4.94
CA PHE A 272 10.14 -3.77 4.51
C PHE A 272 9.90 -5.23 4.95
N GLN A 273 8.67 -5.72 4.80
CA GLN A 273 8.30 -7.08 5.22
C GLN A 273 9.02 -8.19 4.43
N ASN A 274 9.47 -7.90 3.20
CA ASN A 274 10.02 -8.88 2.27
C ASN A 274 11.01 -8.23 1.26
N ARG A 275 11.71 -9.06 0.48
CA ARG A 275 12.72 -8.59 -0.47
C ARG A 275 12.17 -8.01 -1.78
N ALA A 276 10.92 -8.30 -2.14
CA ALA A 276 10.31 -7.75 -3.36
C ALA A 276 10.14 -6.24 -3.24
N ALA A 277 9.78 -5.72 -2.06
CA ALA A 277 9.79 -4.28 -1.78
C ALA A 277 11.15 -3.62 -2.11
N MET A 278 12.27 -4.25 -1.73
CA MET A 278 13.60 -3.77 -2.09
C MET A 278 13.91 -3.86 -3.60
N LYS A 279 13.33 -4.82 -4.34
CA LYS A 279 13.42 -4.81 -5.81
C LYS A 279 12.71 -3.59 -6.39
N SER A 280 11.50 -3.26 -5.91
CA SER A 280 10.80 -2.05 -6.36
C SER A 280 11.57 -0.79 -5.98
N ALA A 281 12.20 -0.72 -4.80
CA ALA A 281 13.05 0.41 -4.41
C ALA A 281 14.30 0.54 -5.31
N ASN A 282 14.97 -0.57 -5.59
CA ASN A 282 16.13 -0.65 -6.49
C ASN A 282 15.75 -0.21 -7.91
N MET A 283 14.65 -0.72 -8.46
CA MET A 283 14.20 -0.41 -9.81
C MET A 283 13.74 1.06 -9.91
N ASP A 284 12.91 1.53 -8.98
CA ASP A 284 12.45 2.92 -8.96
C ASP A 284 13.62 3.90 -8.81
N GLY A 285 14.65 3.56 -8.02
CA GLY A 285 15.88 4.35 -7.93
C GLY A 285 16.66 4.45 -9.25
N ILE A 286 16.98 3.32 -9.91
CA ILE A 286 17.78 3.31 -11.14
C ILE A 286 17.03 3.90 -12.35
N PHE A 287 15.69 3.86 -12.33
CA PHE A 287 14.83 4.48 -13.34
C PHE A 287 14.41 5.92 -12.97
N ASN A 288 15.19 6.63 -12.14
CA ASN A 288 14.95 8.04 -11.77
C ASN A 288 13.53 8.32 -11.24
N PHE A 289 13.01 7.43 -10.40
CA PHE A 289 11.70 7.47 -9.75
C PHE A 289 10.50 7.44 -10.74
N LEU A 290 10.69 6.84 -11.91
CA LEU A 290 9.69 6.65 -12.97
C LEU A 290 8.41 5.92 -12.50
N PHE A 291 8.50 5.01 -11.52
CA PHE A 291 7.35 4.23 -11.10
C PHE A 291 6.55 4.96 -10.03
N SER A 292 7.22 5.52 -9.01
CA SER A 292 6.55 6.33 -8.00
C SER A 292 6.14 7.72 -8.49
N LYS A 293 6.71 8.22 -9.59
CA LYS A 293 6.50 9.58 -10.12
C LYS A 293 6.76 10.66 -9.05
N GLU A 294 7.83 10.51 -8.27
CA GLU A 294 8.25 11.46 -7.23
C GLU A 294 9.36 12.39 -7.73
N ASP A 295 9.32 13.66 -7.32
CA ASP A 295 10.40 14.62 -7.57
C ASP A 295 11.56 14.37 -6.59
N THR A 296 12.76 14.12 -7.12
CA THR A 296 13.99 13.88 -6.35
C THR A 296 14.36 15.02 -5.40
N ASN A 297 13.91 16.25 -5.70
CA ASN A 297 14.12 17.43 -4.86
C ASN A 297 13.16 17.49 -3.64
N LEU A 298 12.02 16.80 -3.72
CA LEU A 298 10.98 16.79 -2.67
C LEU A 298 11.03 15.50 -1.83
N LEU A 299 11.57 14.43 -2.41
CA LEU A 299 11.73 13.09 -1.84
C LEU A 299 12.31 13.07 -0.42
N GLU A 300 13.31 13.92 -0.12
CA GLU A 300 13.96 14.00 1.20
C GLU A 300 13.12 14.74 2.25
N GLU A 301 12.21 15.63 1.86
CA GLU A 301 11.22 16.23 2.79
C GLU A 301 10.09 15.26 3.10
N LYS A 302 9.72 14.42 2.12
CA LYS A 302 8.60 13.48 2.17
C LYS A 302 8.93 12.15 2.87
N CYS A 303 10.11 11.62 2.58
CA CYS A 303 10.65 10.36 3.08
C CYS A 303 12.12 10.56 3.50
N PRO A 304 12.40 11.24 4.62
CA PRO A 304 13.77 11.52 5.06
C PRO A 304 14.60 10.24 5.27
N LEU A 305 15.88 10.28 4.90
CA LEU A 305 16.83 9.19 5.20
C LEU A 305 17.15 9.08 6.70
N ASP A 306 17.09 10.20 7.42
CA ASP A 306 17.16 10.23 8.88
C ASP A 306 15.78 9.88 9.47
N VAL A 307 15.65 8.62 9.91
CA VAL A 307 14.42 8.04 10.50
C VAL A 307 13.86 8.81 11.70
N ASN A 308 14.61 9.75 12.29
CA ASN A 308 14.18 10.57 13.42
C ASN A 308 13.49 11.87 12.99
N LYS A 309 13.60 12.25 11.70
CA LYS A 309 12.87 13.38 11.13
C LYS A 309 11.51 12.88 10.61
N PRO A 310 10.38 13.48 11.02
CA PRO A 310 9.08 13.17 10.42
C PRO A 310 9.06 13.67 8.98
N GLY A 311 8.60 12.82 8.06
CA GLY A 311 8.29 13.23 6.69
C GLY A 311 7.12 14.22 6.64
N LYS A 312 7.07 15.03 5.57
CA LYS A 312 6.07 16.08 5.36
C LYS A 312 5.29 15.88 4.07
N ASN A 313 4.02 16.28 4.08
CA ASN A 313 3.16 16.20 2.90
C ASN A 313 3.01 17.54 2.17
N ASP A 314 3.57 18.63 2.69
CA ASP A 314 3.21 20.02 2.36
C ASP A 314 3.07 20.30 0.85
N LYS A 315 4.07 19.92 0.06
CA LYS A 315 4.12 20.13 -1.40
C LYS A 315 3.35 19.10 -2.24
N HIS A 316 2.85 18.02 -1.62
CA HIS A 316 2.16 16.90 -2.27
C HIS A 316 0.64 16.91 -2.05
N ARG A 317 0.13 17.68 -1.07
CA ARG A 317 -1.32 17.81 -0.78
C ARG A 317 -2.16 18.16 -2.01
N HIS A 318 -1.65 19.06 -2.86
CA HIS A 318 -2.34 19.53 -4.08
C HIS A 318 -2.07 18.69 -5.34
N GLN A 319 -1.19 17.68 -5.27
CA GLN A 319 -1.00 16.74 -6.37
C GLN A 319 -2.22 15.80 -6.46
N GLU A 320 -2.48 15.23 -7.63
CA GLU A 320 -3.54 14.24 -7.81
C GLU A 320 -3.30 12.96 -6.98
N LEU A 321 -4.30 12.08 -6.95
CA LEU A 321 -4.19 10.76 -6.33
C LEU A 321 -3.49 9.81 -7.32
N PHE A 322 -2.38 9.21 -6.89
CA PHE A 322 -1.65 8.23 -7.70
C PHE A 322 -2.31 6.86 -7.60
N TYR A 323 -2.72 6.28 -8.73
CA TYR A 323 -3.37 4.97 -8.74
C TYR A 323 -2.43 3.89 -9.24
N PHE A 324 -2.35 2.75 -8.56
CA PHE A 324 -1.55 1.62 -9.02
C PHE A 324 -2.27 0.26 -8.88
N ALA A 325 -1.79 -0.74 -9.60
CA ALA A 325 -2.21 -2.14 -9.45
C ALA A 325 -0.99 -3.04 -9.27
N ASP A 326 -1.10 -4.07 -8.41
CA ASP A 326 -0.01 -4.99 -8.10
C ASP A 326 -0.53 -6.44 -8.24
N VAL A 327 -0.23 -7.08 -9.38
CA VAL A 327 -0.88 -8.32 -9.81
C VAL A 327 0.06 -9.51 -9.61
N CYS A 328 -0.48 -10.64 -9.15
CA CYS A 328 0.31 -11.81 -8.74
C CYS A 328 1.36 -11.49 -7.64
N ALA A 329 1.10 -10.48 -6.80
CA ALA A 329 2.11 -9.78 -6.02
C ALA A 329 2.47 -10.38 -4.65
N GLY A 330 1.95 -11.55 -4.31
CA GLY A 330 2.00 -12.07 -2.94
C GLY A 330 3.42 -12.28 -2.40
N PRO A 331 3.80 -11.69 -1.24
CA PRO A 331 2.93 -11.11 -0.22
C PRO A 331 2.95 -9.57 -0.15
N GLY A 332 2.66 -8.84 -1.22
CA GLY A 332 2.42 -7.39 -1.21
C GLY A 332 3.68 -6.52 -1.08
N GLY A 333 4.83 -6.99 -1.57
CA GLY A 333 6.11 -6.27 -1.44
C GLY A 333 6.19 -4.98 -2.26
N PHE A 334 5.78 -5.02 -3.54
CA PHE A 334 5.83 -3.82 -4.38
C PHE A 334 4.80 -2.77 -3.90
N SER A 335 3.61 -3.22 -3.52
CA SER A 335 2.58 -2.39 -2.86
C SER A 335 3.05 -1.72 -1.56
N GLU A 336 3.75 -2.45 -0.68
CA GLU A 336 4.33 -1.86 0.54
C GLU A 336 5.32 -0.74 0.18
N TYR A 337 6.21 -0.95 -0.80
CA TYR A 337 7.13 0.08 -1.26
C TYR A 337 6.40 1.31 -1.80
N GLN A 338 5.39 1.14 -2.67
CA GLN A 338 4.69 2.29 -3.27
C GLN A 338 3.88 3.06 -2.23
N LEU A 339 3.13 2.39 -1.34
CA LEU A 339 2.42 3.09 -0.26
C LEU A 339 3.37 3.82 0.69
N TRP A 340 4.56 3.27 0.96
CA TRP A 340 5.60 3.92 1.76
C TRP A 340 6.19 5.15 1.05
N ARG A 341 6.56 5.01 -0.23
CA ARG A 341 7.20 6.09 -1.03
C ARG A 341 6.23 7.23 -1.34
N LYS A 342 4.98 6.91 -1.70
CA LYS A 342 3.93 7.92 -1.96
C LYS A 342 3.46 8.57 -0.66
N ASN A 343 3.47 7.82 0.46
CA ASN A 343 3.18 8.24 1.82
C ASN A 343 1.77 8.88 2.02
N PHE A 344 1.33 9.01 3.27
CA PHE A 344 0.04 9.60 3.65
C PHE A 344 -1.12 9.04 2.80
N TYR A 345 -2.00 9.90 2.29
CA TYR A 345 -3.15 9.60 1.42
C TYR A 345 -2.86 9.94 -0.06
N ASN A 346 -1.61 9.83 -0.52
CA ASN A 346 -1.22 10.20 -1.88
C ASN A 346 -1.36 9.09 -2.92
N ALA A 347 -1.70 7.85 -2.52
CA ALA A 347 -1.88 6.74 -3.44
C ALA A 347 -3.05 5.81 -3.07
N LYS A 348 -3.58 5.09 -4.07
CA LYS A 348 -4.51 3.97 -3.92
C LYS A 348 -4.08 2.78 -4.79
N GLY A 349 -4.27 1.54 -4.32
CA GLY A 349 -4.01 0.34 -5.13
C GLY A 349 -4.74 -0.94 -4.73
N SER A 350 -4.27 -2.09 -5.23
CA SER A 350 -4.87 -3.42 -5.06
C SER A 350 -3.84 -4.57 -4.99
N ASP A 351 -3.92 -5.38 -3.92
CA ASP A 351 -3.31 -6.70 -3.64
C ASP A 351 -3.90 -7.22 -2.29
N ASP A 352 -3.72 -8.49 -1.95
CA ASP A 352 -4.26 -9.18 -0.75
C ASP A 352 -3.41 -8.99 0.52
N PHE A 353 -2.08 -9.14 0.41
CA PHE A 353 -1.41 -9.94 1.42
C PHE A 353 -0.77 -9.15 2.58
N LYS A 354 -1.04 -9.62 3.81
CA LYS A 354 -0.29 -9.26 5.05
C LYS A 354 -0.20 -7.77 5.37
N LEU A 355 -1.21 -7.01 4.95
CA LEU A 355 -1.41 -5.58 5.20
C LEU A 355 -1.10 -5.12 6.64
N SER A 356 -1.35 -5.97 7.65
CA SER A 356 -1.02 -5.71 9.07
C SER A 356 0.48 -5.75 9.40
N LYS A 357 1.37 -5.77 8.41
CA LYS A 357 2.84 -5.75 8.56
C LYS A 357 3.52 -4.61 7.83
N PHE A 358 2.77 -3.81 7.07
CA PHE A 358 3.32 -2.76 6.24
C PHE A 358 3.89 -1.64 7.13
N LEU A 359 5.12 -1.20 6.86
CA LEU A 359 5.65 0.07 7.42
C LEU A 359 5.25 1.31 6.60
N ALA A 360 4.33 1.12 5.66
CA ALA A 360 3.82 2.11 4.72
C ALA A 360 2.73 3.02 5.33
N SER A 361 2.12 3.86 4.49
CA SER A 361 0.86 4.51 4.87
C SER A 361 -0.29 3.50 5.02
N SER A 362 -1.43 3.96 5.54
CA SER A 362 -2.50 3.06 5.98
C SER A 362 -2.97 2.07 4.90
N PRO A 363 -3.01 0.75 5.19
CA PRO A 363 -3.48 -0.25 4.24
C PRO A 363 -4.99 -0.16 3.93
N LEU A 364 -5.69 0.83 4.48
CA LEU A 364 -7.08 1.14 4.10
C LEU A 364 -7.18 1.96 2.80
N PHE A 365 -6.07 2.51 2.29
CA PHE A 365 -5.96 3.06 0.92
C PHE A 365 -5.81 1.97 -0.15
N PHE A 366 -6.27 0.75 0.15
CA PHE A 366 -5.95 -0.45 -0.59
C PHE A 366 -7.17 -1.39 -0.65
N GLU A 367 -7.38 -2.04 -1.80
CA GLU A 367 -8.60 -2.79 -2.11
C GLU A 367 -8.27 -4.10 -2.84
N PRO A 368 -8.20 -5.25 -2.13
CA PRO A 368 -7.95 -6.55 -2.74
C PRO A 368 -9.13 -7.00 -3.63
N TYR A 369 -8.83 -7.68 -4.74
CA TYR A 369 -9.82 -8.21 -5.66
C TYR A 369 -9.38 -9.56 -6.24
N TYR A 370 -10.33 -10.50 -6.37
CA TYR A 370 -10.09 -11.91 -6.71
C TYR A 370 -10.80 -12.37 -7.99
N GLY A 371 -11.41 -11.44 -8.73
CA GLY A 371 -12.21 -11.75 -9.92
C GLY A 371 -13.57 -12.38 -9.61
N THR A 372 -14.36 -12.61 -10.67
CA THR A 372 -15.72 -13.19 -10.58
C THR A 372 -15.78 -14.60 -10.01
N HIS A 373 -14.65 -15.31 -9.92
CA HIS A 373 -14.54 -16.64 -9.33
C HIS A 373 -14.00 -16.66 -7.89
N ASP A 374 -13.67 -15.50 -7.31
CA ASP A 374 -13.15 -15.36 -5.94
C ASP A 374 -11.87 -16.18 -5.66
N ASP A 375 -11.04 -16.38 -6.70
CA ASP A 375 -9.86 -17.25 -6.69
C ASP A 375 -8.54 -16.56 -7.06
N GLY A 376 -8.59 -15.34 -7.60
CA GLY A 376 -7.41 -14.57 -7.99
C GLY A 376 -6.65 -15.11 -9.21
N ASP A 377 -7.20 -16.09 -9.95
CA ASP A 377 -6.52 -16.67 -11.11
C ASP A 377 -6.51 -15.69 -12.29
N VAL A 378 -5.38 -14.97 -12.45
CA VAL A 378 -5.13 -14.01 -13.54
C VAL A 378 -5.23 -14.64 -14.92
N THR A 379 -5.12 -15.97 -15.04
CA THR A 379 -5.18 -16.64 -16.35
C THR A 379 -6.60 -16.76 -16.90
N LYS A 380 -7.63 -16.67 -16.04
CA LYS A 380 -9.03 -16.79 -16.45
C LYS A 380 -9.53 -15.49 -17.11
N PRO A 381 -10.02 -15.53 -18.37
CA PRO A 381 -10.52 -14.33 -19.06
C PRO A 381 -11.60 -13.57 -18.26
N ALA A 382 -12.52 -14.27 -17.59
CA ALA A 382 -13.57 -13.67 -16.77
C ALA A 382 -13.03 -12.90 -15.54
N ASN A 383 -11.87 -13.30 -14.99
CA ASN A 383 -11.21 -12.55 -13.91
C ASN A 383 -10.57 -11.28 -14.48
N ILE A 384 -9.84 -11.36 -15.60
CA ILE A 384 -9.24 -10.21 -16.29
C ILE A 384 -10.31 -9.17 -16.65
N ASP A 385 -11.35 -9.58 -17.37
CA ASP A 385 -12.41 -8.68 -17.84
C ASP A 385 -13.12 -7.99 -16.64
N SER A 386 -13.35 -8.72 -15.53
CA SER A 386 -13.95 -8.14 -14.32
C SER A 386 -13.04 -7.18 -13.54
N PHE A 387 -11.71 -7.40 -13.58
CA PHE A 387 -10.75 -6.50 -12.94
C PHE A 387 -10.55 -5.22 -13.76
N GLU A 388 -10.64 -5.29 -15.09
CA GLU A 388 -10.71 -4.13 -15.96
C GLU A 388 -11.92 -3.25 -15.61
N ASP A 389 -13.12 -3.83 -15.47
CA ASP A 389 -14.33 -3.10 -15.04
C ASP A 389 -14.24 -2.55 -13.60
N LEU A 390 -13.55 -3.23 -12.68
CA LEU A 390 -13.28 -2.70 -11.33
C LEU A 390 -12.37 -1.46 -11.40
N VAL A 391 -11.21 -1.56 -12.06
CA VAL A 391 -10.26 -0.45 -12.16
C VAL A 391 -10.89 0.72 -12.91
N LYS A 392 -11.65 0.46 -13.98
CA LYS A 392 -12.37 1.48 -14.75
C LYS A 392 -13.39 2.24 -13.90
N ARG A 393 -14.17 1.55 -13.06
CA ARG A 393 -15.05 2.20 -12.05
C ARG A 393 -14.24 2.99 -11.01
N GLY A 394 -13.17 2.40 -10.49
CA GLY A 394 -12.35 2.98 -9.41
C GLY A 394 -11.40 4.11 -9.80
N THR A 395 -11.20 4.36 -11.10
CA THR A 395 -10.28 5.38 -11.64
C THR A 395 -10.99 6.35 -12.60
N GLU A 396 -12.31 6.51 -12.48
CA GLU A 396 -13.12 7.46 -13.27
C GLU A 396 -12.97 7.24 -14.79
N GLY A 397 -12.76 5.99 -15.21
CA GLY A 397 -12.55 5.59 -16.61
C GLY A 397 -11.12 5.75 -17.15
N ILE A 398 -10.18 6.30 -16.36
CA ILE A 398 -8.84 6.71 -16.82
C ILE A 398 -7.85 5.54 -16.87
N GLY A 399 -7.82 4.71 -15.81
CA GLY A 399 -6.83 3.66 -15.58
C GLY A 399 -5.73 4.04 -14.58
N VAL A 400 -4.90 3.07 -14.19
CA VAL A 400 -3.81 3.27 -13.21
C VAL A 400 -2.60 3.99 -13.81
N ASP A 401 -1.89 4.76 -12.99
CA ASP A 401 -0.59 5.37 -13.30
C ASP A 401 0.52 4.34 -13.51
N LEU A 402 0.44 3.24 -12.77
CA LEU A 402 1.43 2.18 -12.71
C LEU A 402 0.76 0.80 -12.54
N MET A 403 1.20 -0.20 -13.31
CA MET A 403 1.00 -1.60 -12.96
C MET A 403 2.33 -2.28 -12.60
N MET A 404 2.30 -3.17 -11.61
CA MET A 404 3.43 -3.97 -11.13
C MET A 404 3.05 -5.46 -11.10
N ALA A 405 4.01 -6.37 -11.28
CA ALA A 405 3.77 -7.82 -11.13
C ALA A 405 5.05 -8.65 -10.83
N ASP A 406 5.00 -9.54 -9.81
CA ASP A 406 6.10 -10.48 -9.41
C ASP A 406 5.72 -11.96 -9.69
N GLY A 407 4.77 -12.21 -10.61
CA GLY A 407 4.17 -13.52 -10.78
C GLY A 407 5.14 -14.64 -11.15
N GLY A 408 5.05 -15.74 -10.42
CA GLY A 408 5.80 -16.97 -10.63
C GLY A 408 5.41 -18.02 -9.60
N PHE A 409 5.75 -19.27 -9.87
CA PHE A 409 5.39 -20.42 -9.02
C PHE A 409 6.58 -21.36 -8.82
N CYS A 410 6.40 -22.29 -7.87
CA CYS A 410 7.34 -23.37 -7.57
C CYS A 410 7.46 -24.32 -8.77
N VAL A 411 8.70 -24.59 -9.20
CA VAL A 411 9.05 -25.44 -10.35
C VAL A 411 10.21 -26.37 -9.98
N ASP A 412 10.24 -26.80 -8.72
CA ASP A 412 11.37 -27.50 -8.10
C ASP A 412 11.72 -28.80 -8.88
N GLY A 413 12.94 -28.88 -9.39
CA GLY A 413 13.40 -29.96 -10.28
C GLY A 413 13.01 -29.81 -11.76
N GLN A 414 12.47 -28.65 -12.16
CA GLN A 414 12.11 -28.28 -13.54
C GLN A 414 12.54 -26.83 -13.89
N GLU A 415 13.55 -26.30 -13.20
CA GLU A 415 14.01 -24.92 -13.29
C GLU A 415 14.50 -24.53 -14.71
N ASN A 416 14.99 -25.49 -15.49
CA ASN A 416 15.40 -25.27 -16.88
C ASN A 416 14.23 -24.90 -17.81
N ILE A 417 13.01 -25.40 -17.54
CA ILE A 417 11.81 -25.15 -18.34
C ILE A 417 10.85 -24.14 -17.70
N GLN A 418 11.32 -23.39 -16.68
CA GLN A 418 10.51 -22.41 -15.96
C GLN A 418 9.85 -21.37 -16.88
N GLU A 419 10.50 -20.97 -17.96
CA GLU A 419 9.93 -20.10 -19.00
C GLU A 419 8.68 -20.72 -19.65
N ILE A 420 8.82 -21.94 -20.19
CA ILE A 420 7.76 -22.66 -20.90
C ILE A 420 6.55 -22.86 -19.99
N LEU A 421 6.78 -23.20 -18.72
CA LEU A 421 5.75 -23.35 -17.70
C LEU A 421 5.09 -21.99 -17.36
N SER A 422 5.87 -20.91 -17.33
CA SER A 422 5.39 -19.56 -16.95
C SER A 422 4.72 -18.79 -18.09
N LYS A 423 4.84 -19.21 -19.35
CA LYS A 423 4.46 -18.40 -20.53
C LYS A 423 3.01 -17.88 -20.54
N ARG A 424 2.05 -18.66 -19.99
CA ARG A 424 0.66 -18.18 -19.86
C ARG A 424 0.53 -17.05 -18.82
N ILE A 425 1.30 -17.11 -17.73
CA ILE A 425 1.36 -16.05 -16.71
C ILE A 425 2.12 -14.82 -17.24
N TYR A 426 3.15 -14.99 -18.08
CA TYR A 426 3.73 -13.86 -18.84
C TYR A 426 2.63 -13.16 -19.66
N LEU A 427 1.94 -13.91 -20.52
CA LEU A 427 0.89 -13.36 -21.40
C LEU A 427 -0.22 -12.66 -20.61
N CYS A 428 -0.69 -13.25 -19.50
CA CYS A 428 -1.80 -12.68 -18.75
C CYS A 428 -1.40 -11.41 -17.96
N GLN A 429 -0.19 -11.36 -17.39
CA GLN A 429 0.30 -10.13 -16.72
C GLN A 429 0.53 -8.99 -17.72
N LEU A 430 1.10 -9.29 -18.89
CA LEU A 430 1.33 -8.31 -19.96
C LEU A 430 0.00 -7.86 -20.61
N LEU A 431 -0.97 -8.78 -20.78
CA LEU A 431 -2.32 -8.43 -21.25
C LEU A 431 -3.05 -7.52 -20.25
N VAL A 432 -2.99 -7.81 -18.94
CA VAL A 432 -3.68 -7.01 -17.93
C VAL A 432 -3.17 -5.56 -17.92
N SER A 433 -1.87 -5.31 -18.16
CA SER A 433 -1.36 -3.93 -18.22
C SER A 433 -1.95 -3.14 -19.39
N LEU A 434 -2.13 -3.76 -20.56
CA LEU A 434 -2.84 -3.15 -21.70
C LEU A 434 -4.34 -2.94 -21.45
N CYS A 435 -4.94 -3.62 -20.46
CA CYS A 435 -6.33 -3.43 -20.07
C CYS A 435 -6.50 -2.27 -19.08
N ILE A 436 -5.60 -2.14 -18.08
CA ILE A 436 -5.86 -1.29 -16.90
C ILE A 436 -5.01 -0.01 -16.79
N VAL A 437 -3.87 0.08 -17.49
CA VAL A 437 -2.96 1.23 -17.41
C VAL A 437 -3.51 2.41 -18.25
N ARG A 438 -3.32 3.64 -17.77
CA ARG A 438 -3.75 4.85 -18.48
C ARG A 438 -2.82 5.26 -19.63
N GLU A 439 -3.26 6.17 -20.49
CA GLU A 439 -2.39 6.82 -21.48
C GLU A 439 -1.19 7.50 -20.77
N GLY A 440 0.03 7.23 -21.24
CA GLY A 440 1.25 7.71 -20.57
C GLY A 440 1.53 7.03 -19.20
N GLY A 441 0.78 5.98 -18.84
CA GLY A 441 1.04 5.17 -17.65
C GLY A 441 2.19 4.18 -17.84
N ASN A 442 2.76 3.71 -16.73
CA ASN A 442 3.94 2.84 -16.71
C ASN A 442 3.58 1.42 -16.28
N PHE A 443 4.46 0.46 -16.59
CA PHE A 443 4.30 -0.94 -16.22
C PHE A 443 5.66 -1.59 -15.97
N TYR A 444 5.76 -2.48 -14.99
CA TYR A 444 6.85 -3.45 -14.95
C TYR A 444 6.35 -4.83 -14.50
N CYS A 445 6.97 -5.88 -15.03
CA CYS A 445 6.62 -7.26 -14.74
C CYS A 445 7.86 -8.13 -14.68
N LYS A 446 7.86 -9.08 -13.75
CA LYS A 446 8.85 -10.15 -13.70
C LYS A 446 8.74 -11.09 -14.89
N LEU A 447 9.90 -11.54 -15.37
CA LEU A 447 10.10 -12.64 -16.30
C LEU A 447 11.22 -13.54 -15.75
N PHE A 448 11.36 -14.74 -16.28
CA PHE A 448 12.51 -15.62 -16.05
C PHE A 448 13.40 -15.63 -17.29
N ASP A 449 13.66 -16.79 -17.88
CA ASP A 449 14.29 -16.86 -19.20
C ASP A 449 13.31 -16.44 -20.30
N VAL A 450 13.90 -16.02 -21.43
CA VAL A 450 13.25 -15.42 -22.61
C VAL A 450 13.99 -15.93 -23.85
N PHE A 451 14.07 -17.26 -23.99
CA PHE A 451 14.68 -17.92 -25.15
C PHE A 451 13.61 -18.36 -26.15
N THR A 452 12.42 -18.74 -25.67
CA THR A 452 11.36 -19.25 -26.54
C THR A 452 10.76 -18.16 -27.42
N ARG A 453 10.40 -18.55 -28.65
CA ARG A 453 9.74 -17.68 -29.62
C ARG A 453 8.46 -17.03 -29.10
N PHE A 454 7.65 -17.76 -28.34
CA PHE A 454 6.47 -17.19 -27.67
C PHE A 454 6.82 -16.00 -26.77
N SER A 455 7.90 -16.09 -25.98
CA SER A 455 8.30 -15.04 -25.03
C SER A 455 8.87 -13.81 -25.74
N TYR A 456 9.73 -13.98 -26.75
CA TYR A 456 10.29 -12.81 -27.44
C TYR A 456 9.26 -12.12 -28.35
N GLU A 457 8.40 -12.86 -29.04
CA GLU A 457 7.27 -12.27 -29.79
C GLU A 457 6.31 -11.48 -28.86
N LEU A 458 6.07 -11.97 -27.64
CA LEU A 458 5.26 -11.28 -26.65
C LEU A 458 5.89 -9.95 -26.19
N ILE A 459 7.22 -9.90 -26.03
CA ILE A 459 7.92 -8.66 -25.67
C ILE A 459 7.94 -7.66 -26.84
N PHE A 460 8.07 -8.14 -28.08
CA PHE A 460 7.95 -7.28 -29.27
C PHE A 460 6.58 -6.59 -29.35
N LEU A 461 5.49 -7.31 -29.04
CA LEU A 461 4.16 -6.70 -28.92
C LEU A 461 4.12 -5.58 -27.87
N MET A 462 4.86 -5.70 -26.76
CA MET A 462 4.92 -4.65 -25.74
C MET A 462 5.72 -3.41 -26.21
N SER A 463 6.75 -3.57 -27.05
CA SER A 463 7.50 -2.43 -27.62
C SER A 463 6.77 -1.71 -28.77
N LEU A 464 5.66 -2.27 -29.25
CA LEU A 464 4.65 -1.53 -30.04
C LEU A 464 3.65 -0.77 -29.16
N CYS A 465 3.33 -1.29 -27.97
CA CYS A 465 2.33 -0.73 -27.04
C CYS A 465 2.81 0.47 -26.20
N TYR A 466 4.10 0.53 -25.89
CA TYR A 466 4.71 1.51 -24.97
C TYR A 466 5.78 2.35 -25.69
N GLN A 467 6.00 3.60 -25.24
CA GLN A 467 7.00 4.49 -25.85
C GLN A 467 8.38 3.84 -25.83
N ASP A 468 8.82 3.39 -24.65
CA ASP A 468 10.10 2.71 -24.41
C ASP A 468 9.87 1.40 -23.66
N VAL A 469 10.69 0.40 -23.99
CA VAL A 469 10.75 -0.89 -23.28
C VAL A 469 12.20 -1.23 -22.92
N CYS A 470 12.40 -1.83 -21.76
CA CYS A 470 13.71 -2.27 -21.27
C CYS A 470 13.59 -3.65 -20.62
N ILE A 471 14.56 -4.54 -20.85
CA ILE A 471 14.72 -5.80 -20.09
C ILE A 471 15.90 -5.62 -19.12
N HIS A 472 15.64 -5.59 -17.82
CA HIS A 472 16.67 -5.34 -16.80
C HIS A 472 16.72 -6.44 -15.72
N LYS A 473 17.90 -6.69 -15.16
CA LYS A 473 18.10 -7.56 -13.99
C LYS A 473 18.69 -6.74 -12.84
N PRO A 474 17.85 -6.22 -11.91
CA PRO A 474 18.31 -5.37 -10.80
C PRO A 474 19.24 -6.14 -9.86
N HIS A 475 20.17 -5.46 -9.18
CA HIS A 475 21.12 -6.09 -8.24
C HIS A 475 20.44 -6.83 -7.06
N THR A 476 19.24 -6.41 -6.68
CA THR A 476 18.36 -7.12 -5.71
C THR A 476 17.76 -8.42 -6.24
N SER A 477 17.78 -8.67 -7.55
CA SER A 477 17.52 -9.98 -8.14
C SER A 477 18.80 -10.83 -8.08
N ARG A 478 18.70 -12.02 -7.47
CA ARG A 478 19.84 -12.91 -7.24
C ARG A 478 20.58 -13.21 -8.56
N PRO A 479 21.91 -13.00 -8.64
CA PRO A 479 22.57 -12.95 -9.94
C PRO A 479 22.60 -14.30 -10.69
N ALA A 480 22.54 -15.43 -9.98
CA ALA A 480 22.53 -16.78 -10.58
C ALA A 480 21.14 -17.33 -10.97
N ASN A 481 20.03 -16.63 -10.65
CA ASN A 481 18.70 -17.05 -11.11
C ASN A 481 18.33 -16.35 -12.42
N SER A 482 17.34 -16.89 -13.12
CA SER A 482 16.85 -16.32 -14.38
C SER A 482 15.92 -15.11 -14.20
N GLU A 483 15.58 -14.72 -12.97
CA GLU A 483 14.64 -13.63 -12.68
C GLU A 483 15.16 -12.28 -13.20
N ARG A 484 14.44 -11.72 -14.16
CA ARG A 484 14.64 -10.39 -14.77
C ARG A 484 13.29 -9.67 -14.84
N TYR A 485 13.27 -8.43 -15.29
CA TYR A 485 12.06 -7.62 -15.40
C TYR A 485 11.94 -7.02 -16.80
N ILE A 486 10.73 -7.01 -17.34
CA ILE A 486 10.35 -6.08 -18.40
C ILE A 486 9.86 -4.78 -17.74
N ILE A 487 10.36 -3.66 -18.23
CA ILE A 487 9.97 -2.30 -17.85
C ILE A 487 9.42 -1.63 -19.10
N CYS A 488 8.25 -1.01 -18.97
CA CYS A 488 7.48 -0.41 -20.05
C CYS A 488 7.07 1.02 -19.63
N LYS A 489 7.53 2.03 -20.39
CA LYS A 489 7.31 3.45 -20.13
C LYS A 489 6.29 4.03 -21.11
N GLY A 490 5.28 4.72 -20.59
CA GLY A 490 4.29 5.45 -21.38
C GLY A 490 3.46 4.59 -22.34
N LEU A 491 2.37 3.99 -21.85
CA LEU A 491 1.40 3.28 -22.69
C LEU A 491 0.77 4.23 -23.72
N MET A 492 0.65 3.77 -24.96
CA MET A 492 0.01 4.48 -26.08
C MET A 492 -1.22 3.70 -26.57
N LYS A 493 -2.43 4.05 -26.12
CA LYS A 493 -3.67 3.29 -26.38
C LYS A 493 -3.99 3.12 -27.86
N ARG A 494 -3.63 4.10 -28.69
CA ARG A 494 -3.69 4.02 -30.16
C ARG A 494 -3.06 2.73 -30.72
N PHE A 495 -1.94 2.29 -30.16
CA PHE A 495 -1.22 1.10 -30.62
C PHE A 495 -1.57 -0.14 -29.79
N SER A 496 -1.84 0.02 -28.49
CA SER A 496 -2.08 -1.10 -27.58
C SER A 496 -3.52 -1.62 -27.57
N ASP A 497 -4.56 -0.82 -27.86
CA ASP A 497 -5.94 -1.29 -27.92
C ASP A 497 -6.12 -2.46 -28.92
N PRO A 498 -5.61 -2.40 -30.16
CA PRO A 498 -5.61 -3.53 -31.08
C PRO A 498 -4.84 -4.77 -30.58
N ILE A 499 -3.69 -4.57 -29.91
CA ILE A 499 -2.83 -5.66 -29.41
C ILE A 499 -3.45 -6.35 -28.19
N ARG A 500 -4.08 -5.59 -27.28
CA ARG A 500 -4.88 -6.11 -26.17
C ARG A 500 -5.95 -7.07 -26.69
N ASP A 501 -6.70 -6.67 -27.70
CA ASP A 501 -7.79 -7.50 -28.26
C ASP A 501 -7.27 -8.81 -28.86
N PHE A 502 -6.10 -8.77 -29.51
CA PHE A 502 -5.40 -9.97 -29.99
C PHE A 502 -4.96 -10.86 -28.82
N LEU A 503 -4.30 -10.31 -27.79
CA LEU A 503 -3.87 -11.07 -26.62
C LEU A 503 -5.05 -11.64 -25.79
N LYS A 504 -6.20 -10.94 -25.74
CA LYS A 504 -7.46 -11.50 -25.18
C LYS A 504 -7.91 -12.73 -25.97
N ALA A 505 -7.79 -12.73 -27.30
CA ALA A 505 -8.10 -13.90 -28.13
C ALA A 505 -7.11 -15.05 -27.89
N VAL A 506 -5.82 -14.77 -27.75
CA VAL A 506 -4.79 -15.79 -27.43
C VAL A 506 -5.05 -16.43 -26.06
N ASN A 507 -5.29 -15.65 -25.00
CA ASN A 507 -5.60 -16.24 -23.68
C ASN A 507 -6.88 -17.07 -23.71
N ARG A 508 -7.92 -16.62 -24.42
CA ARG A 508 -9.16 -17.39 -24.63
C ARG A 508 -8.89 -18.72 -25.37
N LYS A 509 -7.93 -18.77 -26.30
CA LYS A 509 -7.46 -20.03 -26.90
C LYS A 509 -6.70 -20.91 -25.90
N GLN A 510 -5.78 -20.36 -25.12
CA GLN A 510 -5.04 -21.13 -24.10
C GLN A 510 -5.99 -21.71 -23.05
N GLN A 511 -7.02 -20.96 -22.64
CA GLN A 511 -8.10 -21.46 -21.77
C GLN A 511 -8.83 -22.66 -22.41
N GLU A 512 -9.27 -22.53 -23.67
CA GLU A 512 -9.96 -23.60 -24.41
C GLU A 512 -9.12 -24.89 -24.50
N LEU A 513 -7.80 -24.76 -24.71
CA LEU A 513 -6.88 -25.89 -24.79
C LEU A 513 -6.65 -26.56 -23.42
N VAL A 514 -6.60 -25.78 -22.34
CA VAL A 514 -6.52 -26.29 -20.95
C VAL A 514 -7.81 -27.00 -20.54
N GLU A 515 -8.98 -26.42 -20.80
CA GLU A 515 -10.29 -27.01 -20.50
C GLU A 515 -10.51 -28.34 -21.24
N LYS A 516 -10.09 -28.41 -22.51
CA LYS A 516 -10.14 -29.63 -23.33
C LYS A 516 -9.04 -30.65 -22.99
N LYS A 517 -8.12 -30.33 -22.07
CA LYS A 517 -6.92 -31.13 -21.75
C LYS A 517 -6.11 -31.53 -22.98
N SER A 518 -5.97 -30.58 -23.92
CA SER A 518 -5.28 -30.76 -25.20
C SER A 518 -3.78 -30.96 -25.00
N ASP A 519 -3.16 -31.86 -25.78
CA ASP A 519 -1.70 -31.99 -25.89
C ASP A 519 -1.05 -30.88 -26.74
N LYS A 520 -1.88 -30.09 -27.45
CA LYS A 520 -1.48 -28.86 -28.15
C LYS A 520 -1.56 -27.62 -27.29
N ASP A 521 -0.76 -26.62 -27.66
CA ASP A 521 -0.62 -25.32 -27.01
C ASP A 521 -0.24 -24.24 -28.06
N VAL A 522 -0.35 -22.95 -27.69
CA VAL A 522 0.13 -21.83 -28.51
C VAL A 522 1.66 -21.76 -28.37
N GLN A 523 2.38 -21.90 -29.49
CA GLN A 523 3.85 -21.87 -29.52
C GLN A 523 4.45 -20.63 -30.18
N GLN A 524 3.70 -19.97 -31.06
CA GLN A 524 4.08 -18.68 -31.66
C GLN A 524 2.85 -17.77 -31.68
N LEU A 525 3.04 -16.52 -31.31
CA LEU A 525 2.08 -15.44 -31.47
C LEU A 525 2.14 -14.90 -32.91
N LEU A 526 3.32 -14.84 -33.51
CA LEU A 526 3.59 -14.14 -34.78
C LEU A 526 4.31 -15.06 -35.81
N PRO A 527 3.70 -16.17 -36.27
CA PRO A 527 4.30 -17.18 -37.14
C PRO A 527 4.69 -16.71 -38.56
N HIS A 528 4.21 -15.54 -38.99
CA HIS A 528 4.56 -14.93 -40.27
C HIS A 528 5.54 -13.74 -40.14
N HIS A 529 5.99 -13.48 -38.91
CA HIS A 529 7.02 -12.49 -38.55
C HIS A 529 8.33 -13.23 -38.24
N PHE A 530 9.42 -12.52 -37.94
CA PHE A 530 10.70 -13.12 -37.53
C PHE A 530 11.12 -14.31 -38.43
N GLY A 531 11.06 -14.08 -39.75
CA GLY A 531 11.42 -15.05 -40.79
C GLY A 531 12.66 -14.63 -41.57
N ASN A 532 12.80 -15.13 -42.80
CA ASN A 532 13.93 -14.79 -43.67
C ASN A 532 13.95 -13.30 -44.10
N GLU A 533 12.77 -12.69 -44.20
CA GLU A 533 12.59 -11.27 -44.50
C GLU A 533 12.16 -10.55 -43.22
N LEU A 534 13.10 -9.81 -42.62
CA LEU A 534 12.88 -9.02 -41.40
C LEU A 534 12.64 -7.55 -41.77
N THR A 535 11.68 -6.90 -41.12
CA THR A 535 11.63 -5.44 -41.03
C THR A 535 12.80 -4.93 -40.18
N GLU A 536 13.15 -3.66 -40.33
CA GLU A 536 14.20 -3.06 -39.49
C GLU A 536 13.78 -3.04 -38.01
N SER A 537 12.48 -2.92 -37.69
CA SER A 537 11.99 -3.01 -36.30
C SER A 537 12.20 -4.40 -35.68
N GLU A 538 11.92 -5.48 -36.42
CA GLU A 538 12.21 -6.86 -35.98
C GLU A 538 13.72 -7.09 -35.85
N ARG A 539 14.52 -6.54 -36.77
CA ARG A 539 15.98 -6.65 -36.74
C ARG A 539 16.60 -5.97 -35.52
N LEU A 540 16.21 -4.73 -35.25
CA LEU A 540 16.67 -3.97 -34.08
C LEU A 540 16.21 -4.65 -32.78
N PHE A 541 14.99 -5.21 -32.77
CA PHE A 541 14.48 -6.01 -31.66
C PHE A 541 15.33 -7.27 -31.43
N LEU A 542 15.59 -8.06 -32.48
CA LEU A 542 16.38 -9.29 -32.39
C LEU A 542 17.81 -9.04 -31.89
N ILE A 543 18.45 -7.95 -32.34
CA ILE A 543 19.77 -7.53 -31.82
C ILE A 543 19.66 -7.24 -30.32
N TYR A 544 18.73 -6.37 -29.91
CA TYR A 544 18.55 -5.98 -28.52
C TYR A 544 18.32 -7.19 -27.59
N ILE A 545 17.37 -8.07 -27.94
CA ILE A 545 17.01 -9.20 -27.07
C ILE A 545 18.12 -10.26 -27.03
N THR A 546 18.84 -10.47 -28.14
CA THR A 546 19.97 -11.41 -28.21
C THR A 546 21.15 -10.93 -27.37
N ASP A 547 21.50 -9.65 -27.44
CA ASP A 547 22.57 -9.07 -26.60
C ASP A 547 22.18 -9.08 -25.11
N ASN A 548 20.92 -8.78 -24.79
CA ASN A 548 20.40 -8.85 -23.42
C ASN A 548 20.46 -10.28 -22.85
N ASN A 549 19.98 -11.28 -23.61
CA ASN A 549 20.05 -12.69 -23.26
C ASN A 549 21.50 -13.15 -23.09
N ASN A 550 22.38 -12.83 -24.04
CA ASN A 550 23.79 -13.19 -23.98
C ASN A 550 24.50 -12.55 -22.77
N MET A 551 24.18 -11.30 -22.43
CA MET A 551 24.71 -10.63 -21.23
C MET A 551 24.23 -11.32 -19.94
N ILE A 552 22.93 -11.58 -19.81
CA ILE A 552 22.35 -12.19 -18.62
C ILE A 552 22.83 -13.63 -18.46
N ALA A 553 22.86 -14.43 -19.53
CA ALA A 553 23.35 -15.81 -19.49
C ALA A 553 24.84 -15.91 -19.12
N LYS A 554 25.69 -14.99 -19.63
CA LYS A 554 27.11 -14.90 -19.22
C LYS A 554 27.24 -14.59 -17.72
N ARG A 555 26.54 -13.58 -17.22
CA ARG A 555 26.53 -13.23 -15.79
C ARG A 555 26.02 -14.40 -14.95
N GLN A 556 24.91 -15.02 -15.35
CA GLN A 556 24.29 -16.13 -14.63
C GLN A 556 25.24 -17.34 -14.53
N ALA A 557 25.85 -17.77 -15.64
CA ALA A 557 26.81 -18.88 -15.65
C ALA A 557 28.03 -18.62 -14.76
N HIS A 558 28.55 -17.38 -14.72
CA HIS A 558 29.65 -16.98 -13.84
C HIS A 558 29.28 -17.08 -12.35
N TYR A 559 28.10 -16.60 -11.92
CA TYR A 559 27.68 -16.74 -10.52
C TYR A 559 27.24 -18.16 -10.12
N LEU A 560 26.70 -18.96 -11.06
CA LEU A 560 26.46 -20.39 -10.82
C LEU A 560 27.79 -21.09 -10.47
N GLU A 561 28.87 -20.76 -11.18
CA GLU A 561 30.22 -21.26 -10.88
C GLU A 561 30.81 -20.67 -9.57
N LYS A 562 30.61 -19.37 -9.27
CA LYS A 562 30.96 -18.78 -7.95
C LYS A 562 30.29 -19.54 -6.82
N TYR A 563 29.01 -19.91 -6.96
CA TYR A 563 28.27 -20.65 -5.93
C TYR A 563 28.77 -22.09 -5.77
N ARG A 564 29.29 -22.72 -6.84
CA ARG A 564 29.95 -24.04 -6.79
C ARG A 564 31.25 -23.96 -6.00
N VAL A 565 32.11 -22.97 -6.28
CA VAL A 565 33.36 -22.75 -5.57
C VAL A 565 33.11 -22.45 -4.08
N PHE A 566 32.19 -21.54 -3.77
CA PHE A 566 31.80 -21.24 -2.39
C PHE A 566 31.09 -22.42 -1.69
N ALA A 567 30.46 -23.35 -2.41
CA ALA A 567 29.95 -24.58 -1.80
C ALA A 567 31.08 -25.56 -1.41
N THR A 568 32.17 -25.60 -2.19
CA THR A 568 33.37 -26.40 -1.85
C THR A 568 34.24 -25.77 -0.75
N ASN A 569 34.35 -24.43 -0.70
CA ASN A 569 35.08 -23.71 0.34
C ASN A 569 34.14 -22.90 1.25
N VAL A 570 33.92 -23.42 2.46
CA VAL A 570 33.02 -22.82 3.47
C VAL A 570 33.60 -21.54 4.10
N GLY A 571 34.92 -21.30 3.96
CA GLY A 571 35.58 -20.10 4.50
C GLY A 571 35.42 -18.83 3.65
N LEU A 572 35.07 -18.95 2.36
CA LEU A 572 34.91 -17.78 1.48
C LEU A 572 33.65 -16.98 1.82
N VAL A 573 33.79 -15.66 1.90
CA VAL A 573 32.70 -14.68 2.03
C VAL A 573 33.04 -13.49 1.16
N ASP A 574 32.06 -12.93 0.45
CA ASP A 574 32.22 -11.71 -0.32
C ASP A 574 32.33 -10.49 0.63
N MET A 575 33.49 -9.83 0.64
CA MET A 575 33.81 -8.78 1.62
C MET A 575 33.03 -7.49 1.40
N ASP A 576 32.57 -7.21 0.18
CA ASP A 576 31.94 -5.94 -0.19
C ASP A 576 30.48 -5.82 0.29
N GLN A 577 29.93 -6.89 0.88
CA GLN A 577 28.53 -6.99 1.28
C GLN A 577 28.03 -5.88 2.22
N ALA A 578 28.87 -5.37 3.13
CA ALA A 578 28.47 -4.28 4.04
C ALA A 578 28.45 -2.93 3.31
N ASP A 579 29.55 -2.62 2.62
CA ASP A 579 29.75 -1.41 1.83
C ASP A 579 28.69 -1.23 0.74
N LEU A 580 28.37 -2.29 -0.01
CA LEU A 580 27.37 -2.26 -1.07
C LEU A 580 25.96 -2.09 -0.49
N ARG A 581 25.65 -2.69 0.67
CA ARG A 581 24.37 -2.46 1.36
C ARG A 581 24.18 -0.96 1.67
N GLU A 582 25.17 -0.31 2.27
CA GLU A 582 25.06 1.12 2.63
C GLU A 582 24.94 2.00 1.38
N LYS A 583 25.82 1.81 0.41
CA LYS A 583 25.87 2.63 -0.81
C LYS A 583 24.60 2.48 -1.65
N CYS A 584 24.06 1.26 -1.81
CA CYS A 584 22.80 1.02 -2.51
C CYS A 584 21.58 1.62 -1.78
N MET A 585 21.47 1.44 -0.46
CA MET A 585 20.34 2.00 0.32
C MET A 585 20.31 3.54 0.23
N LYS A 586 21.49 4.18 0.34
CA LYS A 586 21.65 5.64 0.16
C LYS A 586 21.27 6.10 -1.26
N TYR A 587 21.71 5.38 -2.29
CA TYR A 587 21.42 5.69 -3.69
C TYR A 587 19.93 5.57 -4.02
N TRP A 588 19.27 4.48 -3.61
CA TRP A 588 17.82 4.25 -3.80
C TRP A 588 16.92 5.06 -2.84
N ARG A 589 17.49 5.96 -2.04
CA ARG A 589 16.78 6.77 -1.03
C ARG A 589 15.93 5.92 -0.07
N VAL A 590 16.55 4.90 0.53
CA VAL A 590 15.96 4.04 1.57
C VAL A 590 16.79 4.17 2.86
N PRO A 591 16.17 4.39 4.04
CA PRO A 591 16.89 4.47 5.31
C PRO A 591 17.68 3.18 5.62
N TYR A 592 18.94 3.33 6.05
CA TYR A 592 19.89 2.23 6.14
C TYR A 592 19.56 1.17 7.21
N ASP A 593 19.13 1.60 8.41
CA ASP A 593 18.71 0.70 9.50
C ASP A 593 17.67 1.36 10.42
N MET A 594 16.73 0.53 10.90
CA MET A 594 16.20 0.67 12.26
C MET A 594 16.99 -0.28 13.16
N GLN A 595 17.49 0.19 14.31
CA GLN A 595 18.49 -0.56 15.08
C GLN A 595 18.05 -1.98 15.47
N PRO A 596 18.91 -3.00 15.27
CA PRO A 596 18.62 -4.39 15.63
C PRO A 596 18.84 -4.66 17.13
N HIS A 597 18.09 -3.96 18.02
CA HIS A 597 18.18 -4.18 19.47
C HIS A 597 16.85 -4.43 20.20
N ASP A 598 15.77 -4.79 19.50
CA ASP A 598 14.70 -5.62 20.09
C ASP A 598 13.90 -6.39 19.03
N SER A 599 14.54 -7.33 18.33
CA SER A 599 13.93 -8.10 17.23
C SER A 599 12.79 -9.06 17.63
N ARG A 600 12.23 -8.90 18.84
CA ARG A 600 10.95 -9.48 19.29
C ARG A 600 9.92 -8.44 19.78
N ARG A 601 10.23 -7.13 19.73
CA ARG A 601 9.36 -6.02 20.19
C ARG A 601 9.40 -4.74 19.34
N THR A 602 10.50 -4.39 18.65
CA THR A 602 10.61 -3.10 17.93
C THR A 602 9.99 -3.07 16.54
N GLY A 603 9.36 -4.15 16.07
CA GLY A 603 8.42 -4.07 14.93
C GLY A 603 7.22 -3.15 15.23
N LEU A 604 6.84 -3.00 16.51
CA LEU A 604 5.77 -2.11 16.92
C LEU A 604 6.24 -0.65 17.09
N ASN A 605 7.37 -0.42 17.77
CA ASN A 605 7.62 0.82 18.53
C ASN A 605 7.93 2.13 17.77
N ARG A 606 7.63 2.26 16.46
CA ARG A 606 7.55 3.57 15.77
C ARG A 606 6.24 3.87 15.03
N VAL A 607 5.40 2.86 14.78
CA VAL A 607 4.06 3.04 14.17
C VAL A 607 2.95 2.47 15.07
N GLN A 608 3.25 1.39 15.80
CA GLN A 608 2.38 0.73 16.77
C GLN A 608 2.89 0.87 18.23
N GLN A 609 3.35 2.06 18.62
CA GLN A 609 2.99 2.46 19.98
C GLN A 609 1.46 2.52 19.98
N VAL A 610 0.81 1.75 20.87
CA VAL A 610 -0.65 1.79 21.05
C VAL A 610 -0.99 3.12 21.69
N HIS A 611 -0.98 4.17 20.88
CA HIS A 611 -1.37 5.49 21.27
C HIS A 611 -2.85 5.43 21.64
N SER A 612 -3.16 5.65 22.92
CA SER A 612 -4.52 6.01 23.29
C SER A 612 -4.92 7.29 22.54
N PRO A 613 -6.21 7.57 22.35
CA PRO A 613 -6.65 8.77 21.65
C PRO A 613 -6.02 10.05 22.20
N GLU A 614 -5.83 10.15 23.52
CA GLU A 614 -5.18 11.26 24.21
C GLU A 614 -3.68 11.35 23.91
N GLN A 615 -2.96 10.23 23.79
CA GLN A 615 -1.56 10.24 23.38
C GLN A 615 -1.41 10.70 21.92
N LEU A 616 -2.30 10.23 21.04
CA LEU A 616 -2.26 10.62 19.63
C LEU A 616 -2.63 12.10 19.47
N MET A 617 -3.63 12.60 20.20
CA MET A 617 -3.98 14.02 20.21
C MET A 617 -2.84 14.87 20.80
N SER A 618 -2.26 14.47 21.94
CA SER A 618 -1.16 15.21 22.60
C SER A 618 0.12 15.32 21.75
N LYS A 619 0.30 14.42 20.77
CA LYS A 619 1.42 14.45 19.81
C LYS A 619 1.30 15.57 18.76
N PHE A 620 0.08 15.99 18.44
CA PHE A 620 -0.21 16.98 17.38
C PHE A 620 -0.85 18.27 17.92
N ALA A 621 -1.45 18.24 19.10
CA ALA A 621 -2.02 19.40 19.75
C ALA A 621 -0.92 20.37 20.25
N PRO A 622 -1.09 21.69 20.08
CA PRO A 622 -0.09 22.68 20.52
C PRO A 622 0.00 22.85 22.04
N LYS A 623 -0.93 22.22 22.79
CA LYS A 623 -1.01 22.16 24.25
C LYS A 623 -1.70 20.85 24.64
N MET A 624 -1.46 20.33 25.84
CA MET A 624 -2.29 19.25 26.36
C MET A 624 -3.71 19.75 26.64
N PHE A 625 -4.70 18.95 26.25
CA PHE A 625 -6.13 19.19 26.48
C PHE A 625 -6.70 18.01 27.29
N GLY A 626 -7.50 18.30 28.31
CA GLY A 626 -8.21 17.26 29.06
C GLY A 626 -9.51 16.84 28.36
N SER A 627 -10.08 15.70 28.75
CA SER A 627 -11.43 15.28 28.31
C SER A 627 -12.49 16.38 28.51
N ASN A 628 -12.35 17.18 29.57
CA ASN A 628 -13.22 18.30 29.93
C ASN A 628 -13.01 19.58 29.09
N ASP A 629 -11.95 19.70 28.28
CA ASP A 629 -11.78 20.81 27.34
C ASP A 629 -12.69 20.68 26.09
N PHE A 630 -13.10 19.46 25.76
CA PHE A 630 -13.89 19.14 24.58
C PHE A 630 -15.40 19.31 24.83
N SER A 631 -15.90 20.53 24.64
CA SER A 631 -17.33 20.81 24.78
C SER A 631 -18.14 20.44 23.52
N ALA A 632 -19.06 19.49 23.67
CA ALA A 632 -20.12 19.20 22.70
C ALA A 632 -21.13 20.37 22.57
N LYS A 633 -21.23 21.24 23.59
CA LYS A 633 -22.01 22.48 23.50
C LYS A 633 -21.29 23.44 22.54
N SER A 634 -21.93 23.74 21.42
CA SER A 634 -21.54 24.79 20.48
C SER A 634 -22.33 26.06 20.79
N PHE A 635 -21.87 27.23 20.32
CA PHE A 635 -22.55 28.49 20.61
C PHE A 635 -23.87 28.60 19.84
N GLU A 636 -24.94 29.05 20.50
CA GLU A 636 -26.29 29.12 19.93
C GLU A 636 -26.38 30.26 18.90
N PHE A 637 -26.34 29.91 17.62
CA PHE A 637 -26.37 30.86 16.51
C PHE A 637 -27.65 31.72 16.51
N GLU A 638 -28.82 31.09 16.72
CA GLU A 638 -30.12 31.75 16.60
C GLU A 638 -30.33 32.95 17.55
N LYS A 639 -29.58 33.02 18.66
CA LYS A 639 -29.68 34.10 19.66
C LYS A 639 -28.68 35.25 19.46
N HIS A 640 -27.64 35.07 18.64
CA HIS A 640 -26.49 35.98 18.60
C HIS A 640 -26.05 36.41 17.19
N TRP A 641 -26.61 35.81 16.13
CA TRP A 641 -26.19 36.07 14.75
C TRP A 641 -26.24 37.56 14.36
N GLU A 642 -27.29 38.30 14.75
CA GLU A 642 -27.37 39.75 14.47
C GLU A 642 -26.20 40.53 15.07
N GLU A 643 -25.75 40.15 16.27
CA GLU A 643 -24.65 40.83 16.96
C GLU A 643 -23.31 40.48 16.32
N ILE A 644 -23.14 39.25 15.88
CA ILE A 644 -21.89 38.76 15.29
C ILE A 644 -21.71 39.27 13.85
N PHE A 645 -22.77 39.27 13.02
CA PHE A 645 -22.66 39.58 11.59
C PHE A 645 -23.11 41.00 11.20
N ILE A 646 -24.08 41.59 11.92
CA ILE A 646 -24.73 42.85 11.49
C ILE A 646 -24.28 44.02 12.37
N LYS A 647 -24.60 43.99 13.67
CA LYS A 647 -24.47 45.16 14.57
C LYS A 647 -23.02 45.57 14.84
N ASN A 648 -22.06 44.65 14.70
CA ASN A 648 -20.63 44.89 14.89
C ASN A 648 -19.82 45.07 13.59
N ALA A 649 -20.45 44.94 12.41
CA ALA A 649 -19.76 45.06 11.12
C ALA A 649 -19.26 46.49 10.87
N LYS A 650 -18.01 46.64 10.43
CA LYS A 650 -17.40 47.95 10.15
C LYS A 650 -17.29 48.22 8.65
N PRO A 651 -17.45 49.48 8.18
CA PRO A 651 -17.34 49.81 6.75
C PRO A 651 -16.02 49.32 6.15
N GLY A 652 -16.11 48.47 5.12
CA GLY A 652 -14.95 47.85 4.44
C GLY A 652 -14.53 46.47 4.98
N GLN A 653 -15.15 45.97 6.06
CA GLN A 653 -14.97 44.60 6.53
C GLN A 653 -15.79 43.61 5.69
N TYR A 654 -15.14 42.58 5.16
CA TYR A 654 -15.75 41.52 4.35
C TYR A 654 -16.22 40.38 5.26
N VAL A 655 -17.19 40.68 6.12
CA VAL A 655 -17.70 39.77 7.16
C VAL A 655 -18.09 38.40 6.60
N HIS A 656 -18.68 38.32 5.40
CA HIS A 656 -19.06 37.05 4.78
C HIS A 656 -17.88 36.11 4.46
N GLU A 657 -16.72 36.65 4.12
CA GLU A 657 -15.49 35.88 3.86
C GLU A 657 -14.82 35.37 5.15
N GLU A 658 -15.17 35.93 6.32
CA GLU A 658 -14.68 35.49 7.63
C GLU A 658 -15.32 34.18 8.11
N TYR A 659 -16.36 33.66 7.44
CA TYR A 659 -17.10 32.49 7.90
C TYR A 659 -17.23 31.40 6.83
N ARG A 660 -17.29 30.15 7.31
CA ARG A 660 -17.46 28.92 6.53
C ARG A 660 -18.64 28.15 7.08
N CYS A 661 -19.52 27.73 6.19
CA CYS A 661 -20.84 27.19 6.48
C CYS A 661 -20.97 25.79 5.91
N PHE A 662 -21.67 24.91 6.64
CA PHE A 662 -22.04 23.57 6.18
C PHE A 662 -23.29 23.08 6.91
N TRP A 663 -24.09 22.27 6.23
CA TRP A 663 -25.36 21.76 6.76
C TRP A 663 -25.13 20.56 7.69
N ALA A 664 -25.79 20.58 8.85
CA ALA A 664 -25.90 19.45 9.77
C ALA A 664 -26.99 18.49 9.30
N THR A 665 -26.75 17.18 9.33
CA THR A 665 -27.68 16.18 8.80
C THR A 665 -28.09 15.13 9.83
N GLU A 666 -29.25 14.51 9.62
CA GLU A 666 -29.89 13.63 10.59
C GLU A 666 -29.59 12.14 10.39
N PHE A 667 -29.38 11.43 11.51
CA PHE A 667 -29.29 9.97 11.61
C PHE A 667 -30.51 9.41 12.35
N LYS A 668 -31.09 8.28 11.89
CA LYS A 668 -32.23 7.65 12.58
C LYS A 668 -31.80 6.66 13.68
N THR A 669 -31.85 7.12 14.93
CA THR A 669 -32.09 6.25 16.08
C THR A 669 -33.41 6.64 16.77
N ASN A 670 -34.13 5.66 17.32
CA ASN A 670 -35.47 5.86 17.91
C ASN A 670 -35.45 6.53 19.32
N GLN A 671 -34.46 7.40 19.60
CA GLN A 671 -34.32 8.11 20.87
C GLN A 671 -33.88 9.56 20.62
N SER A 672 -34.27 10.46 21.53
CA SER A 672 -34.24 11.92 21.38
C SER A 672 -32.84 12.55 21.51
N ALA A 673 -31.83 11.99 20.84
CA ALA A 673 -30.49 12.55 20.76
C ALA A 673 -30.43 13.69 19.71
N PRO A 674 -29.96 14.89 20.06
CA PRO A 674 -29.57 15.90 19.08
C PRO A 674 -28.53 15.37 18.10
N VAL A 675 -28.53 15.90 16.87
CA VAL A 675 -27.42 15.73 15.93
C VAL A 675 -26.15 16.29 16.55
N LYS A 676 -25.14 15.44 16.73
CA LYS A 676 -23.92 15.73 17.47
C LYS A 676 -22.71 15.40 16.60
N MET A 677 -21.93 16.44 16.29
CA MET A 677 -20.57 16.26 15.80
C MET A 677 -19.77 15.48 16.84
N LYS A 678 -18.98 14.51 16.40
CA LYS A 678 -18.08 13.71 17.22
C LYS A 678 -16.64 14.00 16.85
N VAL A 679 -15.76 13.95 17.84
CA VAL A 679 -14.32 13.79 17.59
C VAL A 679 -14.09 12.30 17.32
N LEU A 680 -13.54 11.98 16.15
CA LEU A 680 -13.15 10.62 15.78
C LEU A 680 -11.63 10.57 15.69
N VAL A 681 -11.03 9.65 16.45
CA VAL A 681 -9.59 9.41 16.45
C VAL A 681 -9.34 7.99 15.94
N ALA A 682 -8.71 7.89 14.77
CA ALA A 682 -8.27 6.63 14.20
C ALA A 682 -6.79 6.42 14.55
N THR A 683 -6.47 5.33 15.23
CA THR A 683 -5.10 4.84 15.40
C THR A 683 -4.83 3.77 14.32
N PRO A 684 -3.59 3.26 14.17
CA PRO A 684 -3.32 2.18 13.22
C PRO A 684 -4.07 0.87 13.53
N ASP A 685 -4.39 0.60 14.79
CA ASP A 685 -5.00 -0.67 15.23
C ASP A 685 -6.52 -0.59 15.49
N ALA A 686 -7.04 0.60 15.84
CA ALA A 686 -8.44 0.80 16.24
C ALA A 686 -8.96 2.22 15.93
N VAL A 687 -10.29 2.36 15.83
CA VAL A 687 -10.98 3.66 15.69
C VAL A 687 -11.77 3.94 16.97
N TYR A 688 -11.75 5.19 17.43
CA TYR A 688 -12.41 5.66 18.63
C TYR A 688 -13.27 6.90 18.33
N TYR A 689 -14.34 7.10 19.08
CA TYR A 689 -15.05 8.38 19.15
C TYR A 689 -15.18 8.88 20.59
N LEU A 690 -15.18 10.20 20.76
CA LEU A 690 -15.48 10.84 22.03
C LEU A 690 -17.01 10.89 22.24
N ASP A 691 -17.48 10.36 23.37
CA ASP A 691 -18.90 10.33 23.72
C ASP A 691 -19.37 11.56 24.52
N GLU A 692 -20.64 11.55 24.92
CA GLU A 692 -21.30 12.68 25.58
C GLU A 692 -20.86 12.89 27.04
N SER A 693 -20.22 11.89 27.64
CA SER A 693 -19.61 11.96 28.97
C SER A 693 -18.09 12.22 28.86
N SER A 694 -17.60 12.60 27.68
CA SER A 694 -16.19 12.81 27.35
C SER A 694 -15.29 11.58 27.57
N HIS A 695 -15.82 10.37 27.40
CA HIS A 695 -15.03 9.13 27.38
C HIS A 695 -14.80 8.66 25.93
N TRP A 696 -13.74 7.87 25.71
CA TRP A 696 -13.43 7.28 24.41
C TRP A 696 -14.07 5.91 24.24
N THR A 697 -15.04 5.81 23.35
CA THR A 697 -15.67 4.53 22.97
C THR A 697 -15.00 3.99 21.69
N THR A 698 -14.70 2.69 21.66
CA THR A 698 -14.17 1.99 20.48
C THR A 698 -15.25 1.72 19.43
N CYS A 699 -14.87 1.85 18.16
CA CYS A 699 -15.68 1.48 17.01
C CYS A 699 -15.34 0.07 16.50
N ASP A 700 -16.29 -0.59 15.84
CA ASP A 700 -15.97 -1.72 14.97
C ASP A 700 -15.11 -1.23 13.80
N ARG A 701 -13.89 -1.78 13.69
CA ARG A 701 -12.89 -1.38 12.70
C ARG A 701 -13.28 -1.72 11.25
N PHE A 702 -14.06 -2.78 11.05
CA PHE A 702 -14.51 -3.22 9.72
C PHE A 702 -15.66 -2.35 9.22
N LEU A 703 -16.52 -1.88 10.12
CA LEU A 703 -17.57 -0.91 9.81
C LEU A 703 -17.03 0.51 9.62
N TYR A 704 -16.15 1.01 10.50
CA TYR A 704 -15.71 2.41 10.42
C TYR A 704 -14.59 2.66 9.41
N ARG A 705 -13.70 1.69 9.17
CA ARG A 705 -12.64 1.69 8.13
C ARG A 705 -11.93 3.05 7.90
N VAL A 706 -11.62 3.79 8.97
CA VAL A 706 -10.95 5.11 8.89
C VAL A 706 -9.42 4.93 8.84
N PRO A 707 -8.71 5.39 7.78
CA PRO A 707 -7.26 5.34 7.71
C PRO A 707 -6.57 6.08 8.87
N GLY A 708 -5.96 5.35 9.80
CA GLY A 708 -5.14 5.91 10.88
C GLY A 708 -3.67 6.16 10.47
N PRO A 709 -2.91 6.99 11.22
CA PRO A 709 -3.38 7.81 12.33
C PRO A 709 -4.10 9.08 11.85
N SER A 710 -5.32 9.33 12.31
CA SER A 710 -6.13 10.50 11.93
C SER A 710 -6.95 11.06 13.09
N ILE A 711 -7.20 12.38 13.06
CA ILE A 711 -7.98 13.11 14.06
C ILE A 711 -8.97 13.99 13.30
N LEU A 712 -10.25 13.63 13.37
CA LEU A 712 -11.32 14.15 12.52
C LEU A 712 -12.47 14.74 13.36
N LEU A 713 -13.11 15.79 12.86
CA LEU A 713 -14.42 16.25 13.33
C LEU A 713 -15.48 15.75 12.35
N VAL A 714 -16.41 14.90 12.82
CA VAL A 714 -17.31 14.14 11.94
C VAL A 714 -18.76 14.13 12.41
N GLU A 715 -19.67 13.82 11.50
CA GLU A 715 -21.08 13.52 11.72
C GLU A 715 -21.40 12.13 11.15
N LEU A 716 -22.18 11.35 11.89
CA LEU A 716 -22.76 10.10 11.39
C LEU A 716 -24.13 10.45 10.81
N THR A 717 -24.38 10.04 9.56
CA THR A 717 -25.60 10.36 8.82
C THR A 717 -26.03 9.19 7.92
N GLU A 718 -27.17 9.31 7.25
CA GLU A 718 -27.70 8.31 6.32
C GLU A 718 -28.12 8.95 4.98
N GLU A 719 -27.71 8.34 3.88
CA GLU A 719 -28.17 8.71 2.53
C GLU A 719 -29.65 8.36 2.35
N MET A 720 -30.47 9.33 1.93
CA MET A 720 -31.89 9.11 1.64
C MET A 720 -32.08 8.19 0.43
N ALA A 721 -32.98 7.21 0.55
CA ALA A 721 -33.22 6.24 -0.51
C ALA A 721 -34.02 6.86 -1.66
N LYS A 722 -33.48 6.81 -2.89
CA LYS A 722 -34.05 7.38 -4.12
C LYS A 722 -34.63 6.25 -4.99
N SER A 723 -35.94 6.24 -5.21
CA SER A 723 -36.64 5.22 -6.02
C SER A 723 -37.62 5.89 -6.98
N ASN A 724 -37.51 5.57 -8.29
CA ASN A 724 -38.31 6.17 -9.37
C ASN A 724 -38.37 7.71 -9.28
N GLY A 725 -37.23 8.35 -8.96
CA GLY A 725 -37.10 9.80 -8.79
C GLY A 725 -37.61 10.35 -7.44
N LYS A 726 -38.40 9.59 -6.67
CA LYS A 726 -38.88 10.00 -5.34
C LYS A 726 -37.86 9.68 -4.25
N LEU A 727 -37.70 10.59 -3.30
CA LEU A 727 -36.90 10.38 -2.09
C LEU A 727 -37.76 9.74 -0.99
N SER A 728 -37.11 8.92 -0.18
CA SER A 728 -37.70 8.20 0.95
C SER A 728 -36.67 8.05 2.07
N LEU A 729 -37.16 7.74 3.27
CA LEU A 729 -36.30 7.57 4.45
C LEU A 729 -35.43 6.31 4.29
N PRO A 730 -34.19 6.29 4.82
CA PRO A 730 -33.25 5.17 4.66
C PRO A 730 -33.82 3.85 5.20
N GLY A 731 -33.43 2.75 4.55
CA GLY A 731 -33.75 1.39 4.99
C GLY A 731 -32.70 0.87 5.97
N LYS A 732 -33.11 0.01 6.92
CA LYS A 732 -32.35 -0.40 8.12
C LYS A 732 -30.86 -0.79 7.99
N ASN A 733 -30.36 -1.10 6.79
CA ASN A 733 -28.97 -1.50 6.53
C ASN A 733 -28.31 -0.72 5.36
N ASN A 734 -28.97 0.28 4.77
CA ASN A 734 -28.47 0.99 3.57
C ASN A 734 -28.26 2.48 3.84
N GLY A 735 -27.04 2.97 3.55
CA GLY A 735 -26.79 4.39 3.33
C GLY A 735 -25.96 5.11 4.39
N SER A 736 -25.64 4.47 5.52
CA SER A 736 -24.89 5.10 6.62
C SER A 736 -23.49 5.60 6.19
N ILE A 737 -23.15 6.82 6.59
CA ILE A 737 -21.99 7.62 6.14
C ILE A 737 -21.31 8.31 7.33
N ILE A 738 -19.99 8.50 7.23
CA ILE A 738 -19.23 9.44 8.06
C ILE A 738 -18.98 10.70 7.20
N ARG A 739 -19.70 11.79 7.49
CA ARG A 739 -19.43 13.13 6.90
C ARG A 739 -18.32 13.79 7.71
N ILE A 740 -17.25 14.23 7.05
CA ILE A 740 -16.09 14.88 7.68
C ILE A 740 -16.21 16.40 7.49
N PHE A 741 -16.18 17.15 8.59
CA PHE A 741 -16.32 18.62 8.63
C PHE A 741 -15.01 19.37 8.83
N ASP A 742 -14.03 18.76 9.49
CA ASP A 742 -12.68 19.32 9.67
C ASP A 742 -11.71 18.19 10.12
N ALA A 743 -10.40 18.43 10.06
CA ALA A 743 -9.38 17.50 10.52
C ALA A 743 -8.15 18.22 11.10
N ALA A 744 -7.55 17.64 12.14
CA ALA A 744 -6.19 17.99 12.54
C ALA A 744 -5.15 17.14 11.82
N VAL A 745 -5.44 15.84 11.64
CA VAL A 745 -4.48 14.85 11.14
C VAL A 745 -5.14 13.91 10.15
N LEU A 746 -4.50 13.68 9.01
CA LEU A 746 -4.96 12.80 7.93
C LEU A 746 -3.89 11.76 7.58
N ALA A 747 -4.04 10.53 8.08
CA ALA A 747 -3.08 9.42 7.94
C ALA A 747 -1.61 9.84 8.24
N GLY A 748 -1.43 10.61 9.32
CA GLY A 748 -0.14 11.14 9.79
C GLY A 748 0.21 12.56 9.32
N ASP A 749 -0.52 13.13 8.37
CA ASP A 749 -0.30 14.50 7.88
C ASP A 749 -0.93 15.53 8.85
N ASP A 750 -0.12 16.37 9.51
CA ASP A 750 -0.61 17.49 10.32
C ASP A 750 -1.11 18.63 9.42
N VAL A 751 -2.42 18.66 9.21
CA VAL A 751 -3.13 19.71 8.47
C VAL A 751 -3.70 20.78 9.40
N SER A 752 -3.58 20.64 10.72
CA SER A 752 -4.32 21.44 11.72
C SER A 752 -4.08 22.95 11.65
N LYS A 753 -2.96 23.37 11.03
CA LYS A 753 -2.51 24.76 10.88
C LYS A 753 -2.84 25.41 9.53
N LEU A 754 -3.28 24.63 8.54
CA LEU A 754 -3.65 25.13 7.21
C LEU A 754 -4.93 25.96 7.25
N SER A 755 -5.19 26.71 6.17
CA SER A 755 -6.50 27.34 5.95
C SER A 755 -7.62 26.28 5.97
N TYR A 756 -8.81 26.62 6.49
CA TYR A 756 -9.93 25.67 6.53
C TYR A 756 -10.27 25.10 5.15
N ASP A 757 -10.20 25.93 4.11
CA ASP A 757 -10.45 25.52 2.72
C ASP A 757 -9.39 24.53 2.22
N ASP A 758 -8.15 24.65 2.67
CA ASP A 758 -7.06 23.72 2.34
C ASP A 758 -7.11 22.43 3.18
N ARG A 759 -7.54 22.50 4.44
CA ARG A 759 -7.90 21.30 5.23
C ARG A 759 -9.01 20.51 4.51
N MET A 760 -10.04 21.18 4.00
CA MET A 760 -11.11 20.53 3.24
C MET A 760 -10.63 19.91 1.91
N LYS A 761 -9.75 20.58 1.15
CA LYS A 761 -9.11 19.98 -0.06
C LYS A 761 -8.36 18.69 0.30
N CYS A 762 -7.65 18.68 1.43
CA CYS A 762 -6.94 17.49 1.91
C CYS A 762 -7.91 16.38 2.32
N ILE A 763 -9.02 16.71 3.00
CA ILE A 763 -10.09 15.76 3.36
C ILE A 763 -10.73 15.14 2.11
N VAL A 764 -10.97 15.91 1.04
CA VAL A 764 -11.47 15.39 -0.24
C VAL A 764 -10.51 14.34 -0.82
N LYS A 765 -9.20 14.64 -0.91
CA LYS A 765 -8.19 13.68 -1.41
C LYS A 765 -8.10 12.43 -0.53
N TYR A 766 -8.13 12.60 0.79
CA TYR A 766 -8.14 11.51 1.78
C TYR A 766 -9.37 10.60 1.63
N CYS A 767 -10.56 11.16 1.47
CA CYS A 767 -11.79 10.37 1.22
C CYS A 767 -11.70 9.61 -0.11
N LYS A 768 -11.18 10.25 -1.17
CA LYS A 768 -11.00 9.60 -2.48
C LYS A 768 -10.06 8.40 -2.41
N ALA A 769 -8.95 8.52 -1.66
CA ALA A 769 -8.01 7.42 -1.42
C ALA A 769 -8.63 6.28 -0.58
N ALA A 770 -9.48 6.61 0.41
CA ALA A 770 -10.09 5.65 1.33
C ALA A 770 -11.34 4.94 0.78
N THR A 771 -11.95 5.48 -0.29
CA THR A 771 -13.20 4.98 -0.88
C THR A 771 -13.01 3.61 -1.54
N LEU A 772 -13.92 2.68 -1.24
CA LEU A 772 -14.01 1.37 -1.92
C LEU A 772 -14.84 1.48 -3.20
N VAL A 773 -14.45 0.74 -4.24
CA VAL A 773 -15.21 0.61 -5.50
C VAL A 773 -16.44 -0.27 -5.29
N GLU A 774 -16.30 -1.37 -4.57
CA GLU A 774 -17.38 -2.36 -4.39
C GLU A 774 -18.20 -2.11 -3.10
N ASN A 775 -17.67 -1.28 -2.18
CA ASN A 775 -18.26 -0.98 -0.86
C ASN A 775 -18.55 -2.22 0.02
N VAL A 776 -17.85 -3.33 -0.24
CA VAL A 776 -17.88 -4.57 0.54
C VAL A 776 -16.45 -4.93 0.94
N VAL A 777 -16.28 -5.44 2.17
CA VAL A 777 -15.03 -6.01 2.67
C VAL A 777 -15.29 -7.44 3.13
N HIS A 778 -14.52 -8.39 2.60
CA HIS A 778 -14.56 -9.78 3.05
C HIS A 778 -13.49 -10.05 4.11
N VAL A 779 -13.85 -10.78 5.16
CA VAL A 779 -12.97 -11.10 6.29
C VAL A 779 -13.06 -12.59 6.60
N ALA A 780 -11.92 -13.28 6.56
CA ALA A 780 -11.83 -14.68 7.00
C ALA A 780 -11.77 -14.74 8.54
N MET A 781 -12.83 -15.26 9.17
CA MET A 781 -12.99 -15.37 10.61
C MET A 781 -12.75 -16.83 11.05
N PRO A 782 -11.84 -17.12 12.00
CA PRO A 782 -11.63 -18.48 12.49
C PRO A 782 -12.82 -18.93 13.34
N VAL A 783 -13.50 -19.99 12.90
CA VAL A 783 -14.60 -20.65 13.63
C VAL A 783 -14.11 -22.00 14.15
N GLN A 784 -14.24 -22.21 15.46
CA GLN A 784 -13.87 -23.46 16.12
C GLN A 784 -14.95 -24.52 15.87
N LYS A 785 -14.58 -25.70 15.36
CA LYS A 785 -15.54 -26.81 15.23
C LYS A 785 -16.04 -27.25 16.62
N PRO A 786 -17.35 -27.55 16.78
CA PRO A 786 -17.85 -28.14 18.01
C PRO A 786 -17.19 -29.49 18.27
N TYR A 787 -16.86 -29.76 19.54
CA TYR A 787 -16.08 -30.94 19.92
C TYR A 787 -16.93 -32.21 19.84
N ASN A 788 -16.68 -33.06 18.84
CA ASN A 788 -17.37 -34.35 18.70
C ASN A 788 -17.00 -35.29 19.85
N SER A 789 -17.83 -35.30 20.90
CA SER A 789 -17.65 -35.97 22.20
C SER A 789 -17.67 -37.50 22.18
N ARG A 790 -17.44 -38.13 21.01
CA ARG A 790 -17.37 -39.59 20.81
C ARG A 790 -15.95 -40.13 20.61
N GLY A 791 -14.93 -39.28 20.57
CA GLY A 791 -13.52 -39.68 20.52
C GLY A 791 -12.77 -39.43 21.83
N ARG A 792 -12.38 -40.50 22.54
CA ARG A 792 -11.43 -40.38 23.68
C ARG A 792 -10.00 -40.21 23.17
N GLY A 793 -9.64 -39.00 22.73
CA GLY A 793 -8.29 -38.65 22.32
C GLY A 793 -8.03 -37.15 22.48
N ARG A 794 -6.80 -36.76 22.85
CA ARG A 794 -6.39 -35.35 22.98
C ARG A 794 -6.20 -34.68 21.61
N GLY A 795 -7.28 -34.53 20.85
CA GLY A 795 -7.28 -33.77 19.60
C GLY A 795 -7.12 -32.27 19.86
N GLN A 796 -6.22 -31.62 19.11
CA GLN A 796 -6.15 -30.15 19.05
C GLN A 796 -7.44 -29.59 18.41
N PRO A 797 -7.88 -28.38 18.79
CA PRO A 797 -9.05 -27.75 18.17
C PRO A 797 -8.81 -27.51 16.67
N GLN A 798 -9.67 -28.09 15.83
CA GLN A 798 -9.71 -27.76 14.41
C GLN A 798 -10.50 -26.47 14.22
N PHE A 799 -9.84 -25.45 13.67
CA PHE A 799 -10.49 -24.24 13.17
C PHE A 799 -10.81 -24.38 11.68
N THR A 800 -11.94 -23.82 11.28
CA THR A 800 -12.34 -23.61 9.89
C THR A 800 -12.64 -22.13 9.70
N PHE A 801 -12.24 -21.53 8.58
CA PHE A 801 -12.46 -20.11 8.35
C PHE A 801 -13.82 -19.89 7.66
N GLU A 802 -14.67 -19.05 8.24
CA GLU A 802 -15.87 -18.52 7.59
C GLU A 802 -15.58 -17.14 7.01
N ARG A 803 -15.95 -16.91 5.74
CA ARG A 803 -15.80 -15.61 5.08
C ARG A 803 -17.03 -14.75 5.40
N LYS A 804 -16.88 -13.76 6.28
CA LYS A 804 -17.93 -12.77 6.59
C LYS A 804 -17.75 -11.53 5.72
N SER A 805 -18.86 -11.00 5.21
CA SER A 805 -18.88 -9.76 4.42
C SER A 805 -19.40 -8.61 5.27
N TYR A 806 -18.72 -7.47 5.20
CA TYR A 806 -19.10 -6.22 5.86
C TYR A 806 -19.30 -5.13 4.80
N THR A 807 -20.25 -4.22 5.02
CA THR A 807 -20.44 -3.00 4.22
C THR A 807 -19.98 -1.83 5.10
N PRO A 808 -18.80 -1.24 4.85
CA PRO A 808 -18.28 -0.16 5.68
C PRO A 808 -19.07 1.15 5.50
N LEU A 809 -18.99 1.99 6.53
CA LEU A 809 -19.37 3.40 6.47
C LEU A 809 -18.52 4.11 5.43
N ARG A 810 -19.17 4.77 4.46
CA ARG A 810 -18.46 5.57 3.45
C ARG A 810 -17.97 6.87 4.07
N LEU A 811 -16.71 7.22 3.83
CA LEU A 811 -16.14 8.51 4.21
C LEU A 811 -16.48 9.55 3.13
N VAL A 812 -17.07 10.67 3.52
CA VAL A 812 -17.52 11.72 2.59
C VAL A 812 -17.09 13.10 3.15
N PRO A 813 -16.45 13.98 2.35
CA PRO A 813 -16.24 15.36 2.76
C PRO A 813 -17.59 16.09 2.78
N ALA A 814 -17.86 16.89 3.82
CA ALA A 814 -19.04 17.74 3.81
C ALA A 814 -18.87 18.90 2.81
N LYS A 815 -19.96 19.32 2.17
CA LYS A 815 -19.93 20.48 1.28
C LYS A 815 -19.85 21.79 2.09
N VAL A 816 -18.76 22.52 1.89
CA VAL A 816 -18.46 23.81 2.53
C VAL A 816 -18.74 24.97 1.59
N PHE A 817 -19.27 26.07 2.14
CA PHE A 817 -19.51 27.31 1.42
C PHE A 817 -19.27 28.56 2.30
N THR A 818 -19.10 29.72 1.67
CA THR A 818 -19.04 31.02 2.36
C THR A 818 -20.44 31.49 2.75
N LEU A 819 -20.58 32.29 3.82
CA LEU A 819 -21.90 32.68 4.34
C LEU A 819 -22.77 33.45 3.33
N ASP A 820 -22.17 34.13 2.36
CA ASP A 820 -22.89 34.84 1.29
C ASP A 820 -23.40 33.93 0.16
N ARG A 821 -22.92 32.70 0.05
CA ARG A 821 -23.40 31.68 -0.91
C ARG A 821 -24.55 30.84 -0.36
N LEU A 822 -25.12 31.20 0.79
CA LEU A 822 -26.25 30.50 1.43
C LEU A 822 -27.40 30.20 0.43
N ASN A 823 -27.70 31.16 -0.46
CA ASN A 823 -28.70 31.01 -1.53
C ASN A 823 -28.38 29.91 -2.55
N GLU A 824 -27.10 29.72 -2.89
CA GLU A 824 -26.67 28.73 -3.89
C GLU A 824 -26.90 27.29 -3.38
N HIS A 825 -27.10 27.12 -2.07
CA HIS A 825 -27.11 25.83 -1.37
C HIS A 825 -28.26 25.66 -0.36
N LEU A 826 -29.35 26.44 -0.47
CA LEU A 826 -30.52 26.30 0.41
C LEU A 826 -31.10 24.87 0.37
N PRO A 827 -31.53 24.31 1.52
CA PRO A 827 -32.25 23.04 1.54
C PRO A 827 -33.61 23.19 0.84
N ARG A 828 -34.01 22.18 0.07
CA ARG A 828 -35.36 22.08 -0.49
C ARG A 828 -36.30 21.51 0.58
N GLU A 829 -37.47 22.12 0.76
CA GLU A 829 -38.53 21.50 1.57
C GLU A 829 -39.09 20.26 0.86
N LEU A 830 -39.35 19.21 1.64
CA LEU A 830 -39.97 17.97 1.17
C LEU A 830 -40.88 17.42 2.27
N VAL A 831 -42.05 16.91 1.90
CA VAL A 831 -43.03 16.34 2.85
C VAL A 831 -42.89 14.81 2.87
N LEU A 832 -42.58 14.24 4.03
CA LEU A 832 -42.52 12.79 4.26
C LEU A 832 -43.30 12.45 5.54
N ASN A 833 -44.17 11.45 5.48
CA ASN A 833 -44.99 11.00 6.63
C ASN A 833 -45.78 12.13 7.34
N ASN A 834 -46.21 13.15 6.60
CA ASN A 834 -46.84 14.40 7.07
C ASN A 834 -45.92 15.38 7.84
N GLU A 835 -44.61 15.11 7.89
CA GLU A 835 -43.60 16.03 8.43
C GLU A 835 -42.93 16.81 7.29
N ASN A 836 -42.69 18.11 7.50
CA ASN A 836 -41.94 18.96 6.57
C ASN A 836 -40.45 18.90 6.93
N ILE A 837 -39.63 18.33 6.05
CA ILE A 837 -38.19 18.19 6.24
C ILE A 837 -37.40 19.07 5.26
N GLY A 838 -36.21 19.50 5.66
CA GLY A 838 -35.22 20.09 4.73
C GLY A 838 -34.35 19.00 4.11
N VAL A 839 -34.11 19.08 2.79
CA VAL A 839 -33.26 18.13 2.05
C VAL A 839 -32.22 18.87 1.22
N ILE A 840 -30.97 18.41 1.28
CA ILE A 840 -29.86 18.88 0.44
C ILE A 840 -29.37 17.77 -0.49
N GLU A 841 -28.71 18.16 -1.58
CA GLU A 841 -28.07 17.25 -2.53
C GLU A 841 -26.57 17.60 -2.62
N GLU A 842 -25.71 16.72 -2.08
CA GLU A 842 -24.25 16.83 -2.10
C GLU A 842 -23.70 15.62 -2.86
N ASP A 843 -22.88 15.85 -3.88
CA ASP A 843 -22.26 14.82 -4.74
C ASP A 843 -23.23 13.74 -5.25
N GLY A 844 -24.43 14.16 -5.67
CA GLY A 844 -25.50 13.31 -6.21
C GLY A 844 -26.31 12.53 -5.15
N LYS A 845 -25.98 12.68 -3.87
CA LYS A 845 -26.63 12.02 -2.73
C LYS A 845 -27.51 13.00 -1.98
N SER A 846 -28.67 12.53 -1.52
CA SER A 846 -29.63 13.36 -0.77
C SER A 846 -29.55 13.10 0.73
N TYR A 847 -29.53 14.16 1.53
CA TYR A 847 -29.45 14.10 3.00
C TYR A 847 -30.52 14.97 3.65
N MET A 848 -31.04 14.54 4.79
CA MET A 848 -32.03 15.28 5.58
C MET A 848 -31.34 16.25 6.55
N VAL A 849 -31.74 17.52 6.56
CA VAL A 849 -31.07 18.62 7.28
C VAL A 849 -31.72 18.90 8.63
N SER A 850 -30.90 19.02 9.66
CA SER A 850 -31.29 19.34 11.04
C SER A 850 -30.88 20.74 11.52
N GLY A 851 -29.99 21.41 10.77
CA GLY A 851 -29.42 22.69 11.18
C GLY A 851 -28.26 23.19 10.30
N LEU A 852 -27.67 24.31 10.69
CA LEU A 852 -26.51 24.93 10.04
C LEU A 852 -25.36 25.11 11.04
N PHE A 853 -24.17 24.66 10.68
CA PHE A 853 -22.93 24.99 11.39
C PHE A 853 -22.22 26.16 10.70
N VAL A 854 -21.62 27.04 11.51
CA VAL A 854 -20.82 28.17 11.03
C VAL A 854 -19.51 28.25 11.81
N ILE A 855 -18.39 28.16 11.09
CA ILE A 855 -17.02 28.24 11.61
C ILE A 855 -16.39 29.58 11.20
N LYS A 856 -15.64 30.21 12.12
CA LYS A 856 -14.91 31.45 11.87
C LYS A 856 -13.49 31.17 11.34
N PHE A 857 -13.16 31.72 10.17
CA PHE A 857 -11.92 31.51 9.41
C PHE A 857 -10.70 32.25 9.99
N LEU A 858 -10.91 33.42 10.62
CA LEU A 858 -9.87 34.25 11.24
C LEU A 858 -9.94 34.28 12.77
N GLN A 859 -8.79 34.40 13.43
CA GLN A 859 -8.69 34.70 14.86
C GLN A 859 -9.23 36.10 15.19
N ASP A 860 -9.86 36.28 16.35
CA ASP A 860 -10.67 37.47 16.71
C ASP A 860 -9.97 38.83 16.58
N ARG A 861 -8.65 38.86 16.78
CA ARG A 861 -7.79 40.04 16.60
C ARG A 861 -7.58 40.45 15.14
N TRP A 862 -8.12 39.69 14.18
CA TRP A 862 -8.05 39.95 12.75
C TRP A 862 -9.45 40.12 12.15
N SER A 863 -9.56 40.97 11.14
CA SER A 863 -10.76 41.16 10.32
C SER A 863 -10.43 40.99 8.84
N MET A 864 -11.34 40.45 8.04
CA MET A 864 -11.16 40.34 6.60
C MET A 864 -11.53 41.67 5.93
N GLN A 865 -10.68 42.15 5.03
CA GLN A 865 -10.87 43.41 4.29
C GLN A 865 -10.44 43.22 2.84
N ILE A 866 -10.95 44.04 1.91
CA ILE A 866 -10.54 43.99 0.50
C ILE A 866 -9.67 45.19 0.10
N SER A 867 -8.53 44.92 -0.53
CA SER A 867 -7.68 45.98 -1.07
C SER A 867 -8.28 46.50 -2.37
N ARG A 868 -8.92 47.68 -2.33
CA ARG A 868 -9.46 48.35 -3.52
C ARG A 868 -8.41 48.56 -4.63
N LYS A 869 -7.12 48.66 -4.27
CA LYS A 869 -5.99 48.81 -5.20
C LYS A 869 -5.58 47.50 -5.87
N MET A 870 -5.55 46.38 -5.13
CA MET A 870 -5.05 45.10 -5.64
C MET A 870 -6.15 44.07 -5.95
N ARG A 871 -7.42 44.38 -5.62
CA ARG A 871 -8.60 43.52 -5.77
C ARG A 871 -8.42 42.14 -5.10
N GLN A 872 -7.76 42.12 -3.95
CA GLN A 872 -7.44 40.92 -3.16
C GLN A 872 -7.84 41.13 -1.70
N CYS A 873 -8.25 40.05 -1.05
CA CYS A 873 -8.57 40.02 0.37
C CYS A 873 -7.31 40.01 1.24
N TYR A 874 -7.40 40.63 2.41
CA TYR A 874 -6.33 40.67 3.41
C TYR A 874 -6.91 40.61 4.83
N ALA A 875 -6.16 39.98 5.73
CA ALA A 875 -6.43 39.96 7.16
C ALA A 875 -5.79 41.21 7.78
N PHE A 876 -6.60 42.03 8.44
CA PHE A 876 -6.18 43.25 9.13
C PHE A 876 -6.20 43.03 10.64
N ASN A 877 -5.05 43.19 11.28
CA ASN A 877 -4.93 43.07 12.73
C ASN A 877 -5.47 44.34 13.41
N MET A 878 -6.46 44.19 14.28
CA MET A 878 -7.14 45.30 14.94
C MET A 878 -6.25 45.98 16.00
N ASP A 879 -5.38 45.19 16.66
CA ASP A 879 -4.52 45.63 17.74
C ASP A 879 -3.25 46.29 17.21
N THR A 880 -2.53 45.60 16.31
CA THR A 880 -1.22 46.02 15.79
C THR A 880 -1.30 46.82 14.49
N ARG A 881 -2.49 46.92 13.87
CA ARG A 881 -2.74 47.61 12.59
C ARG A 881 -1.97 47.05 11.38
N ILE A 882 -1.40 45.86 11.51
CA ILE A 882 -0.69 45.15 10.43
C ILE A 882 -1.71 44.54 9.45
N SER A 883 -1.43 44.64 8.15
CA SER A 883 -2.18 43.97 7.09
C SER A 883 -1.39 42.79 6.52
N VAL A 884 -2.03 41.64 6.36
CA VAL A 884 -1.46 40.42 5.77
C VAL A 884 -2.34 39.99 4.60
N PHE A 885 -1.75 39.83 3.41
CA PHE A 885 -2.49 39.38 2.22
C PHE A 885 -2.65 37.85 2.18
N SER A 886 -3.60 37.37 1.38
CA SER A 886 -3.99 35.94 1.33
C SER A 886 -2.85 34.99 1.00
N ASP A 887 -1.79 35.44 0.32
CA ASP A 887 -0.55 34.70 0.04
C ASP A 887 0.25 34.34 1.31
N ARG A 888 -0.04 34.96 2.47
CA ARG A 888 0.77 34.82 3.71
C ARG A 888 -0.05 34.45 4.95
N PHE A 889 -1.34 34.14 4.80
CA PHE A 889 -2.22 33.80 5.92
C PHE A 889 -1.66 32.68 6.82
N GLU A 890 -1.16 31.60 6.22
CA GLU A 890 -0.59 30.45 6.94
C GLU A 890 0.66 30.82 7.75
N HIS A 891 1.48 31.72 7.22
CA HIS A 891 2.75 32.14 7.82
C HIS A 891 2.58 33.25 8.87
N SER A 892 1.42 33.91 8.93
CA SER A 892 1.16 35.04 9.84
C SER A 892 0.47 34.65 11.15
N GLY A 893 -0.11 33.44 11.22
CA GLY A 893 -0.94 33.02 12.33
C GLY A 893 -2.23 33.83 12.48
N CYS A 894 -2.80 34.34 11.38
CA CYS A 894 -4.12 35.00 11.38
C CYS A 894 -5.30 34.02 11.32
N LEU A 895 -5.06 32.80 10.82
CA LEU A 895 -6.06 31.76 10.60
C LEU A 895 -6.49 31.06 11.90
N THR A 896 -7.74 30.59 11.90
CA THR A 896 -8.27 29.69 12.92
C THR A 896 -7.79 28.25 12.68
N THR A 897 -7.08 27.66 13.65
CA THR A 897 -6.64 26.26 13.56
C THR A 897 -7.78 25.29 13.87
N PHE A 898 -7.64 24.01 13.51
CA PHE A 898 -8.60 22.97 13.94
C PHE A 898 -8.79 22.97 15.48
N TRP A 899 -7.71 23.18 16.23
CA TRP A 899 -7.76 23.15 17.69
C TRP A 899 -8.57 24.32 18.28
N ASP A 900 -8.57 25.48 17.62
CA ASP A 900 -9.39 26.64 17.99
C ASP A 900 -10.90 26.39 17.75
N THR A 901 -11.27 25.68 16.67
CA THR A 901 -12.68 25.33 16.38
C THR A 901 -13.19 24.20 17.27
N LEU A 902 -12.30 23.33 17.75
CA LEU A 902 -12.65 22.18 18.58
C LEU A 902 -12.95 22.56 20.04
N VAL A 903 -12.08 23.36 20.67
CA VAL A 903 -12.09 23.66 22.12
C VAL A 903 -13.02 24.84 22.45
N THR A 904 -14.32 24.66 22.22
CA THR A 904 -15.33 25.72 22.37
C THR A 904 -15.55 26.20 23.80
N ALA A 905 -15.24 25.36 24.81
CA ALA A 905 -15.47 25.68 26.23
C ALA A 905 -14.78 26.98 26.71
N LYS A 906 -13.66 27.35 26.06
CA LYS A 906 -12.87 28.55 26.36
C LYS A 906 -13.02 29.65 25.29
N ARG A 907 -13.62 29.35 24.13
CA ARG A 907 -13.66 30.22 22.93
C ARG A 907 -14.93 29.95 22.07
N PRO A 908 -16.13 30.31 22.54
CA PRO A 908 -17.38 29.89 21.90
C PRO A 908 -17.63 30.48 20.49
N HIS A 909 -17.06 31.65 20.19
CA HIS A 909 -17.27 32.40 18.94
C HIS A 909 -16.65 31.77 17.67
N TYR A 910 -15.78 30.75 17.78
CA TYR A 910 -15.20 30.09 16.60
C TYR A 910 -16.11 29.05 15.93
N ARG A 911 -17.08 28.49 16.66
CA ARG A 911 -17.96 27.42 16.18
C ARG A 911 -19.39 27.60 16.71
N MET A 912 -20.25 28.08 15.82
CA MET A 912 -21.66 28.32 16.08
C MET A 912 -22.52 27.18 15.49
N PHE A 913 -23.63 26.85 16.14
CA PHE A 913 -24.61 25.90 15.64
C PHE A 913 -26.01 26.49 15.73
N TRP A 914 -26.74 26.42 14.62
CA TRP A 914 -28.17 26.64 14.56
C TRP A 914 -28.87 25.29 14.44
N ASN A 915 -29.48 24.83 15.54
CA ASN A 915 -30.20 23.56 15.59
C ASN A 915 -31.71 23.82 15.67
N TRP A 916 -32.44 23.45 14.63
CA TRP A 916 -33.90 23.56 14.60
C TRP A 916 -34.62 22.22 14.79
N ARG A 917 -33.89 21.11 14.99
CA ARG A 917 -34.51 19.79 15.26
C ARG A 917 -35.36 19.80 16.54
N ALA A 918 -35.02 20.63 17.52
CA ALA A 918 -35.78 20.76 18.77
C ALA A 918 -37.21 21.33 18.61
N LYS A 919 -37.63 21.67 17.37
CA LYS A 919 -38.83 22.43 17.04
C LYS A 919 -39.66 21.79 15.90
N TYR A 920 -39.50 20.48 15.68
CA TYR A 920 -40.44 19.67 14.88
C TYR A 920 -41.72 19.41 15.71
N GLY A 921 -42.80 20.16 15.44
CA GLY A 921 -44.09 20.05 16.12
C GLY A 921 -44.89 21.36 16.06
N ASP A 922 -45.89 21.53 16.92
CA ASP A 922 -46.79 22.71 17.00
C ASP A 922 -46.09 24.04 17.43
N THR A 923 -44.75 24.06 17.52
CA THR A 923 -43.99 25.29 17.76
C THR A 923 -43.90 26.11 16.46
N PRO A 924 -44.06 27.46 16.50
CA PRO A 924 -44.14 28.29 15.29
C PRO A 924 -42.80 28.51 14.55
N TYR A 925 -41.81 27.63 14.73
CA TYR A 925 -40.41 27.82 14.29
C TYR A 925 -39.68 26.47 14.07
N GLY A 926 -40.34 25.56 13.38
CA GLY A 926 -39.74 24.36 12.77
C GLY A 926 -39.21 24.60 11.34
N PRO A 927 -38.78 23.55 10.61
CA PRO A 927 -38.12 23.67 9.31
C PRO A 927 -38.90 24.46 8.27
N ARG A 928 -40.22 24.21 8.12
CA ARG A 928 -41.07 24.90 7.14
C ARG A 928 -40.93 26.43 7.19
N TRP A 929 -41.02 26.99 8.40
CA TRP A 929 -40.94 28.44 8.62
C TRP A 929 -39.51 28.94 8.39
N ILE A 930 -38.49 28.20 8.86
CA ILE A 930 -37.07 28.57 8.69
C ILE A 930 -36.63 28.57 7.23
N LEU A 931 -37.15 27.65 6.41
CA LEU A 931 -36.85 27.54 4.98
C LEU A 931 -37.62 28.58 4.13
N ASN A 932 -38.88 28.89 4.46
CA ASN A 932 -39.80 29.61 3.56
C ASN A 932 -40.24 31.02 4.02
N ASP A 933 -40.29 31.32 5.32
CA ASP A 933 -40.81 32.62 5.80
C ASP A 933 -39.77 33.74 5.56
N GLU A 934 -40.24 34.97 5.26
CA GLU A 934 -39.34 36.13 5.15
C GLU A 934 -38.73 36.57 6.49
N GLN A 935 -39.47 36.43 7.60
CA GLN A 935 -39.08 36.72 8.98
C GLN A 935 -39.99 35.91 9.93
N ASN A 936 -39.54 35.60 11.16
CA ASN A 936 -40.37 34.90 12.15
C ASN A 936 -40.14 35.43 13.58
N ALA A 937 -41.21 35.53 14.38
CA ALA A 937 -41.16 36.12 15.72
C ALA A 937 -40.43 35.26 16.77
N ALA A 938 -40.18 33.98 16.49
CA ALA A 938 -39.50 33.03 17.38
C ALA A 938 -38.03 32.74 16.98
N GLY A 939 -37.50 33.41 15.95
CA GLY A 939 -36.10 33.37 15.54
C GLY A 939 -35.89 33.71 14.06
N PRO A 940 -34.63 33.85 13.60
CA PRO A 940 -34.31 34.20 12.22
C PRO A 940 -34.74 33.14 11.19
N THR A 941 -35.01 33.54 9.96
CA THR A 941 -35.20 32.62 8.83
C THR A 941 -34.00 32.62 7.88
N LEU A 942 -33.86 31.61 7.02
CA LEU A 942 -32.80 31.64 5.99
C LEU A 942 -32.98 32.82 5.03
N HIS A 943 -34.23 33.21 4.74
CA HIS A 943 -34.52 34.37 3.91
C HIS A 943 -34.12 35.69 4.61
N GLU A 944 -34.41 35.83 5.91
CA GLU A 944 -34.02 36.99 6.70
C GLU A 944 -32.49 37.15 6.75
N ILE A 945 -31.78 36.08 7.07
CA ILE A 945 -30.31 36.07 7.11
C ILE A 945 -29.75 36.48 5.74
N ASN A 946 -30.23 35.86 4.67
CA ASN A 946 -29.84 36.22 3.30
C ASN A 946 -30.09 37.71 3.00
N LYS A 947 -31.29 38.22 3.31
CA LYS A 947 -31.65 39.64 3.08
C LYS A 947 -30.67 40.57 3.79
N ARG A 948 -30.37 40.33 5.07
CA ARG A 948 -29.36 41.08 5.84
C ARG A 948 -27.95 40.95 5.28
N MET A 949 -27.54 39.77 4.80
CA MET A 949 -26.23 39.58 4.18
C MET A 949 -26.09 40.30 2.83
N ASN A 950 -27.19 40.51 2.09
CA ASN A 950 -27.19 41.36 0.90
C ASN A 950 -27.21 42.85 1.24
N GLU A 951 -27.93 43.27 2.29
CA GLU A 951 -27.85 44.64 2.83
C GLU A 951 -26.41 44.99 3.26
N LEU A 952 -25.65 44.04 3.82
CA LEU A 952 -24.23 44.19 4.18
C LEU A 952 -23.24 44.12 2.99
N LYS A 953 -23.71 43.79 1.78
CA LYS A 953 -22.87 43.69 0.57
C LYS A 953 -22.91 44.95 -0.32
N GLN A 954 -23.86 45.85 -0.09
CA GLN A 954 -24.11 47.05 -0.90
C GLN A 954 -23.35 48.27 -0.34
#